data_AF-A0A1M5M8N5-F1
#
_entry.id   AF-A0A1M5M8N5-F1
#
_cell.length_a   1.000
_cell.length_b   1.000
_cell.length_c   1.000
_cell.angle_alpha   90.00
_cell.angle_beta   90.00
_cell.angle_gamma   90.00
#
_symmetry.space_group_name_H-M   'P 1'
#
loop_
_entity.id
_entity.type
_entity.pdbx_description
1 polymer ?
#
loop_
_entity_poly.entity_id
_entity_poly.type
_entity_poly.pdbx_seq_one_letter_code
_entity_poly.pdbx_strand_id
1 'polypeptide(L)'
;MIKVSKKTRRLVSRGMLTTTIATGVAPVVSPFVSFAEQESSVSGVTFEKNKGLKIAIISDTHIFPEEYVGNEGPNYLKYVSSDRKMLKESERILDSSINRILKSDAEIVLIPGDLTKDSEVKAHEILAREIEKLEKAGKEVFVINGNHDINAPDAEKFIAVEGDENDPNRTDRVEKLDGIKASEFEKLYAKYGFDDQNLIANDPNSTSYVARLKPGYRLIAMDTGIYGDNKSDQSTAGKLQEDTRLKWILDQIKEANKAGDTVIGMSHHGIVEHFNGQGKMFAPYLVENYEKVSTTLADAGMKYVFTGHFHAQDVAIKKTEAGNTIMDIMTGSSVSYPSPIRFVQIDNDLGKIHIKSERVESIKGVEDFKKYSEDAMRSGVGGMVSSLASDLLIGMIDNKSSSTPNGDEEKIKEVVKEYITQVIDENKDKLDEEINKNPELLSSIDVKSIDDPVIIPGEDGKPPLLKKSQLINYIKAVSEDLKTVEVETSIAKNYKLMDIIENCLIEVYAGDENYSDSMKILKSELQTTPMIQDSLVKILVKNKKELGLVGTLVNEDSMNKLFDKKVSGENTLGQVVGNTFAQVLDGVLTDKTPDNNVAYIGDRVVDSDLGTSTPSITPPTIPSTTPQIIPSKLAGDDRYKTAVEISKEGWNKSDTVFIVSGEDKNLVDGLTATPLASSKDAPILLTKNNSLANDTINEIKRLNSSQVIVIGGQSSISESVVKDIKNINSNIEVKRIAGSNRYETSLNIAKELDKTNDVSKVYIGSGDGESDSLSISPVAGKERAPILLTPKEGPDKNTLEFIKDKAIKDSYFIGGKNKISDSSISKINDIIPNDVSKNRISGKDRQETNARVMEKFYKNTDLNGVAVAKSDQLVDALSVGPLAAKKDIPIILATKTLNKSQEEALNKKKTLKLFEIGGGISSSVLDKIKNLVK
;
A
#
# COMPACT_ATOMS: atom_id res chain seq x y z
N MET A 1 -19.92 42.28 7.29
CA MET A 1 -19.01 42.06 6.14
C MET A 1 -17.60 42.42 6.57
N ILE A 2 -16.59 41.59 6.30
CA ILE A 2 -15.17 41.93 6.55
C ILE A 2 -14.41 41.82 5.22
N LYS A 3 -13.79 42.92 4.76
CA LYS A 3 -12.99 42.96 3.53
C LYS A 3 -11.56 42.51 3.80
N VAL A 4 -11.30 41.20 3.69
CA VAL A 4 -9.94 40.64 3.68
C VAL A 4 -9.20 41.07 2.41
N SER A 5 -7.91 41.43 2.51
CA SER A 5 -7.15 41.95 1.37
C SER A 5 -6.84 40.88 0.31
N LYS A 6 -6.70 41.31 -0.96
CA LYS A 6 -6.24 40.44 -2.06
C LYS A 6 -4.83 39.87 -1.85
N LYS A 7 -3.97 40.52 -1.05
CA LYS A 7 -2.64 39.99 -0.68
C LYS A 7 -2.76 38.85 0.32
N THR A 8 -3.56 39.01 1.38
CA THR A 8 -3.71 38.02 2.46
C THR A 8 -4.26 36.69 1.95
N ARG A 9 -5.27 36.72 1.07
CA ARG A 9 -5.81 35.50 0.42
C ARG A 9 -4.73 34.73 -0.35
N ARG A 10 -3.81 35.44 -1.03
CA ARG A 10 -2.72 34.87 -1.86
C ARG A 10 -1.56 34.23 -1.08
N LEU A 11 -1.43 34.47 0.23
CA LEU A 11 -0.45 33.76 1.07
C LEU A 11 -1.04 32.48 1.66
N VAL A 12 -2.23 32.58 2.28
CA VAL A 12 -2.92 31.41 2.87
C VAL A 12 -3.17 30.34 1.80
N SER A 13 -3.58 30.74 0.59
CA SER A 13 -3.81 29.81 -0.53
C SER A 13 -2.55 29.12 -1.06
N ARG A 14 -1.33 29.52 -0.68
CA ARG A 14 -0.08 28.92 -1.16
C ARG A 14 0.62 28.04 -0.11
N GLY A 15 0.45 28.33 1.18
CA GLY A 15 0.94 27.46 2.26
C GLY A 15 0.16 26.15 2.42
N MET A 16 -1.15 26.17 2.15
CA MET A 16 -1.94 24.94 2.03
C MET A 16 -1.56 24.14 0.78
N LEU A 17 -1.34 24.83 -0.35
CA LEU A 17 -1.05 24.21 -1.65
C LEU A 17 0.15 23.26 -1.59
N THR A 18 1.29 23.69 -1.04
CA THR A 18 2.49 22.84 -0.90
C THR A 18 2.30 21.64 0.02
N THR A 19 1.45 21.75 1.04
CA THR A 19 1.16 20.65 1.97
C THR A 19 0.25 19.60 1.33
N THR A 20 -0.76 20.04 0.57
CA THR A 20 -1.65 19.16 -0.20
C THR A 20 -0.90 18.48 -1.35
N ILE A 21 -0.05 19.20 -2.09
CA ILE A 21 0.76 18.65 -3.17
C ILE A 21 1.70 17.55 -2.65
N ALA A 22 2.43 17.79 -1.56
CA ALA A 22 3.39 16.83 -1.00
C ALA A 22 2.75 15.53 -0.45
N THR A 23 1.43 15.51 -0.21
CA THR A 23 0.74 14.35 0.38
C THR A 23 -0.25 13.67 -0.58
N GLY A 24 -0.85 14.41 -1.52
CA GLY A 24 -1.80 13.87 -2.50
C GLY A 24 -1.18 13.36 -3.80
N VAL A 25 0.04 13.79 -4.16
CA VAL A 25 0.59 13.54 -5.52
C VAL A 25 1.39 12.23 -5.64
N ALA A 26 2.10 11.80 -4.59
CA ALA A 26 2.87 10.55 -4.65
C ALA A 26 2.01 9.30 -4.98
N PRO A 27 0.77 9.15 -4.45
CA PRO A 27 -0.15 8.08 -4.88
C PRO A 27 -0.65 8.22 -6.32
N VAL A 28 -0.74 9.44 -6.87
CA VAL A 28 -1.17 9.70 -8.25
C VAL A 28 -0.08 9.30 -9.25
N VAL A 29 1.19 9.58 -8.95
CA VAL A 29 2.28 9.35 -9.92
C VAL A 29 2.73 7.89 -9.97
N SER A 30 2.68 7.16 -8.85
CA SER A 30 3.19 5.78 -8.75
C SER A 30 2.61 4.80 -9.80
N PRO A 31 1.29 4.76 -10.09
CA PRO A 31 0.73 3.87 -11.12
C PRO A 31 1.14 4.19 -12.55
N PHE A 32 1.53 5.44 -12.85
CA PHE A 32 1.96 5.86 -14.20
C PHE A 32 3.44 5.57 -14.47
N VAL A 33 4.23 5.32 -13.42
CA VAL A 33 5.68 5.09 -13.51
C VAL A 33 6.04 3.60 -13.43
N SER A 34 5.11 2.72 -13.04
CA SER A 34 5.36 1.27 -12.86
C SER A 34 5.47 0.45 -14.16
N PHE A 35 6.16 0.98 -15.18
CA PHE A 35 6.58 0.20 -16.35
C PHE A 35 7.86 -0.58 -16.00
N ALA A 36 7.68 -1.71 -15.31
CA ALA A 36 8.77 -2.59 -14.93
C ALA A 36 9.56 -3.06 -16.17
N GLU A 37 10.89 -2.98 -16.11
CA GLU A 37 11.74 -3.17 -17.28
C GLU A 37 11.68 -4.61 -17.82
N GLN A 38 11.07 -4.78 -19.00
CA GLN A 38 11.51 -5.76 -19.98
C GLN A 38 11.84 -5.06 -21.29
N GLU A 39 13.13 -4.97 -21.59
CA GLU A 39 13.55 -4.87 -22.98
C GLU A 39 13.07 -6.13 -23.72
N SER A 40 12.28 -5.96 -24.79
CA SER A 40 12.14 -7.00 -25.80
C SER A 40 12.47 -6.40 -27.15
N SER A 41 13.62 -6.81 -27.68
CA SER A 41 14.14 -6.36 -28.97
C SER A 41 13.20 -6.78 -30.10
N VAL A 42 13.13 -5.95 -31.15
CA VAL A 42 12.13 -6.02 -32.22
C VAL A 42 12.13 -7.39 -32.92
N SER A 43 11.26 -8.26 -32.41
CA SER A 43 10.95 -9.60 -32.87
C SER A 43 9.48 -9.84 -32.50
N GLY A 44 8.70 -10.41 -33.43
CA GLY A 44 7.24 -10.42 -33.31
C GLY A 44 6.73 -11.16 -32.06
N VAL A 45 5.62 -10.69 -31.48
CA VAL A 45 4.95 -11.37 -30.36
C VAL A 45 4.39 -12.70 -30.84
N THR A 46 5.19 -13.76 -30.70
CA THR A 46 4.79 -15.14 -30.97
C THR A 46 4.07 -15.71 -29.76
N PHE A 47 2.75 -15.84 -29.89
CA PHE A 47 1.91 -16.57 -28.95
C PHE A 47 2.14 -18.10 -29.08
N GLU A 48 1.73 -18.91 -28.10
CA GLU A 48 1.89 -20.37 -28.25
C GLU A 48 1.09 -20.90 -29.44
N LYS A 49 1.66 -21.86 -30.18
CA LYS A 49 1.01 -22.40 -31.38
C LYS A 49 -0.15 -23.31 -31.00
N ASN A 50 -1.28 -23.11 -31.69
CA ASN A 50 -2.50 -23.92 -31.60
C ASN A 50 -3.17 -23.96 -30.21
N LYS A 51 -3.08 -22.86 -29.44
CA LYS A 51 -3.82 -22.67 -28.19
C LYS A 51 -4.54 -21.31 -28.15
N GLY A 52 -5.68 -21.31 -27.49
CA GLY A 52 -6.25 -20.12 -26.85
C GLY A 52 -7.00 -19.15 -27.76
N LEU A 53 -7.62 -18.19 -27.11
CA LEU A 53 -8.07 -16.92 -27.70
C LEU A 53 -6.94 -15.90 -27.59
N LYS A 54 -6.51 -15.31 -28.72
CA LYS A 54 -5.37 -14.37 -28.79
C LYS A 54 -5.84 -12.95 -29.06
N ILE A 55 -5.58 -12.06 -28.11
CA ILE A 55 -6.13 -10.72 -28.04
C ILE A 55 -5.00 -9.69 -28.01
N ALA A 56 -5.16 -8.59 -28.73
CA ALA A 56 -4.43 -7.34 -28.51
C ALA A 56 -5.38 -6.28 -27.93
N ILE A 57 -4.88 -5.41 -27.06
CA ILE A 57 -5.64 -4.33 -26.44
C ILE A 57 -4.85 -3.03 -26.55
N ILE A 58 -5.52 -1.99 -27.01
CA ILE A 58 -5.12 -0.58 -26.89
C ILE A 58 -6.27 0.16 -26.21
N SER A 59 -5.97 1.10 -25.32
CA SER A 59 -6.97 1.81 -24.51
C SER A 59 -6.76 3.31 -24.57
N ASP A 60 -7.81 4.07 -24.28
CA ASP A 60 -7.83 5.53 -24.10
C ASP A 60 -6.96 6.22 -25.17
N THR A 61 -7.28 5.91 -26.43
CA THR A 61 -6.51 6.37 -27.60
C THR A 61 -6.63 7.87 -27.79
N HIS A 62 -7.70 8.49 -27.25
CA HIS A 62 -7.96 9.93 -27.24
C HIS A 62 -7.53 10.62 -28.53
N ILE A 63 -7.96 10.08 -29.67
CA ILE A 63 -7.58 10.63 -30.96
C ILE A 63 -8.06 12.09 -31.04
N PHE A 64 -7.13 12.96 -31.37
CA PHE A 64 -7.33 14.37 -31.63
C PHE A 64 -6.68 14.66 -32.99
N PRO A 65 -7.43 15.15 -34.00
CA PRO A 65 -6.89 15.27 -35.35
C PRO A 65 -5.65 16.16 -35.39
N GLU A 66 -4.59 15.76 -36.09
CA GLU A 66 -3.37 16.58 -36.18
C GLU A 66 -3.65 17.91 -36.90
N GLU A 67 -4.69 17.96 -37.75
CA GLU A 67 -5.22 19.19 -38.36
C GLU A 67 -5.95 20.13 -37.37
N TYR A 68 -6.28 19.69 -36.15
CA TYR A 68 -7.02 20.50 -35.15
C TYR A 68 -6.11 21.24 -34.16
N VAL A 69 -4.78 21.05 -34.20
CA VAL A 69 -3.82 21.77 -33.33
C VAL A 69 -3.51 23.20 -33.82
N GLY A 70 -3.96 23.56 -35.03
CA GLY A 70 -3.71 24.84 -35.67
C GLY A 70 -2.22 25.07 -35.91
N ASN A 71 -1.69 26.17 -35.36
CA ASN A 71 -0.26 26.51 -35.35
C ASN A 71 0.38 26.36 -33.97
N GLU A 72 -0.17 25.49 -33.10
CA GLU A 72 0.25 25.33 -31.70
C GLU A 72 0.21 26.66 -30.92
N GLY A 73 -0.87 27.42 -31.12
CA GLY A 73 -1.05 28.74 -30.51
C GLY A 73 -1.36 28.70 -29.01
N PRO A 74 -1.39 29.87 -28.34
CA PRO A 74 -1.63 29.99 -26.90
C PRO A 74 -2.89 29.31 -26.35
N ASN A 75 -3.97 29.15 -27.12
CA ASN A 75 -5.16 28.44 -26.68
C ASN A 75 -4.98 26.93 -26.76
N TYR A 76 -4.42 26.38 -27.85
CA TYR A 76 -4.02 24.97 -27.91
C TYR A 76 -2.99 24.61 -26.83
N LEU A 77 -1.93 25.41 -26.69
CA LEU A 77 -0.91 25.20 -25.65
C LEU A 77 -1.50 25.25 -24.24
N LYS A 78 -2.47 26.15 -23.99
CA LYS A 78 -3.22 26.17 -22.73
C LYS A 78 -4.11 24.93 -22.56
N TYR A 79 -4.79 24.47 -23.60
CA TYR A 79 -5.63 23.26 -23.58
C TYR A 79 -4.82 22.02 -23.17
N VAL A 80 -3.61 21.85 -23.72
CA VAL A 80 -2.70 20.75 -23.33
C VAL A 80 -1.85 21.00 -22.09
N SER A 81 -1.75 22.24 -21.57
CA SER A 81 -0.82 22.61 -20.47
C SER A 81 -1.02 21.88 -19.14
N SER A 82 -2.15 21.19 -18.96
CA SER A 82 -2.47 20.37 -17.78
C SER A 82 -2.90 18.95 -18.14
N ASP A 83 -2.65 18.50 -19.37
CA ASP A 83 -2.89 17.13 -19.81
C ASP A 83 -1.56 16.39 -20.03
N ARG A 84 -1.56 15.07 -19.77
CA ARG A 84 -0.42 14.15 -19.95
C ARG A 84 -0.41 13.46 -21.31
N LYS A 85 -1.44 13.70 -22.13
CA LYS A 85 -1.64 13.10 -23.46
C LYS A 85 -0.86 13.86 -24.54
N MET A 86 -0.19 13.13 -25.42
CA MET A 86 0.47 13.65 -26.62
C MET A 86 -0.56 13.78 -27.77
N LEU A 87 -1.48 14.75 -27.66
CA LEU A 87 -2.66 14.84 -28.53
C LEU A 87 -2.32 15.12 -30.01
N LYS A 88 -1.38 16.04 -30.27
CA LYS A 88 -0.84 16.31 -31.62
C LYS A 88 -0.24 15.06 -32.27
N GLU A 89 0.38 14.20 -31.48
CA GLU A 89 0.99 12.94 -31.91
C GLU A 89 -0.02 11.78 -31.99
N SER A 90 -1.28 11.96 -31.56
CA SER A 90 -2.22 10.85 -31.32
C SER A 90 -2.45 9.96 -32.55
N GLU A 91 -2.66 10.54 -33.75
CA GLU A 91 -2.75 9.79 -35.00
C GLU A 91 -1.48 8.99 -35.32
N ARG A 92 -0.30 9.57 -35.03
CA ARG A 92 1.02 8.98 -35.32
C ARG A 92 1.41 7.90 -34.32
N ILE A 93 0.94 8.01 -33.08
CA ILE A 93 1.00 6.98 -32.05
C ILE A 93 0.07 5.83 -32.41
N LEU A 94 -1.17 6.11 -32.81
CA LEU A 94 -2.14 5.10 -33.24
C LEU A 94 -1.62 4.28 -34.42
N ASP A 95 -1.15 4.90 -35.50
CA ASP A 95 -0.57 4.15 -36.64
C ASP A 95 0.59 3.26 -36.20
N SER A 96 1.45 3.72 -35.27
CA SER A 96 2.54 2.90 -34.73
C SER A 96 2.03 1.71 -33.91
N SER A 97 0.99 1.90 -33.09
CA SER A 97 0.33 0.81 -32.34
C SER A 97 -0.36 -0.19 -33.25
N ILE A 98 -1.13 0.27 -34.25
CA ILE A 98 -1.76 -0.58 -35.28
C ILE A 98 -0.69 -1.36 -36.03
N ASN A 99 0.41 -0.72 -36.45
CA ASN A 99 1.55 -1.38 -37.09
C ASN A 99 2.28 -2.40 -36.20
N ARG A 100 2.17 -2.30 -34.86
CA ARG A 100 2.72 -3.30 -33.92
C ARG A 100 1.76 -4.48 -33.74
N ILE A 101 0.45 -4.23 -33.63
CA ILE A 101 -0.59 -5.27 -33.60
C ILE A 101 -0.61 -6.08 -34.91
N LEU A 102 -0.43 -5.42 -36.07
CA LEU A 102 -0.30 -6.06 -37.38
C LEU A 102 0.87 -7.06 -37.48
N LYS A 103 1.90 -6.92 -36.65
CA LYS A 103 3.10 -7.78 -36.61
C LYS A 103 3.03 -8.90 -35.54
N SER A 104 1.89 -9.05 -34.86
CA SER A 104 1.66 -10.06 -33.82
C SER A 104 0.73 -11.19 -34.30
N ASP A 105 0.80 -12.36 -33.67
CA ASP A 105 -0.18 -13.45 -33.90
C ASP A 105 -1.51 -13.22 -33.15
N ALA A 106 -1.84 -11.99 -32.73
CA ALA A 106 -3.16 -11.66 -32.17
C ALA A 106 -4.26 -11.78 -33.24
N GLU A 107 -5.43 -12.27 -32.85
CA GLU A 107 -6.54 -12.55 -33.77
C GLU A 107 -7.72 -11.60 -33.52
N ILE A 108 -7.93 -11.26 -32.24
CA ILE A 108 -8.92 -10.29 -31.75
C ILE A 108 -8.19 -9.01 -31.32
N VAL A 109 -8.82 -7.86 -31.52
CA VAL A 109 -8.39 -6.57 -30.98
C VAL A 109 -9.54 -5.94 -30.20
N LEU A 110 -9.28 -5.53 -28.95
CA LEU A 110 -10.25 -4.86 -28.07
C LEU A 110 -9.84 -3.41 -27.82
N ILE A 111 -10.81 -2.49 -27.80
CA ILE A 111 -10.59 -1.07 -27.49
C ILE A 111 -11.63 -0.61 -26.43
N PRO A 112 -11.27 -0.59 -25.13
CA PRO A 112 -12.20 -0.28 -24.03
C PRO A 112 -12.38 1.24 -23.81
N GLY A 113 -12.92 1.94 -24.81
CA GLY A 113 -13.34 3.33 -24.67
C GLY A 113 -12.24 4.38 -24.70
N ASP A 114 -12.70 5.63 -24.57
CA ASP A 114 -12.00 6.87 -24.85
C ASP A 114 -11.21 6.80 -26.17
N LEU A 115 -11.96 6.42 -27.19
CA LEU A 115 -11.54 6.34 -28.58
C LEU A 115 -11.00 7.70 -29.06
N THR A 116 -11.65 8.79 -28.62
CA THR A 116 -11.44 10.18 -29.05
C THR A 116 -11.17 11.12 -27.87
N LYS A 117 -10.70 12.34 -28.16
CA LYS A 117 -10.37 13.29 -27.10
C LYS A 117 -11.62 13.90 -26.47
N ASP A 118 -12.58 14.37 -27.26
CA ASP A 118 -13.88 14.91 -26.82
C ASP A 118 -14.99 14.66 -27.88
N SER A 119 -15.14 13.42 -28.36
CA SER A 119 -16.21 12.96 -29.27
C SER A 119 -16.24 13.61 -30.65
N GLU A 120 -15.12 14.18 -31.10
CA GLU A 120 -15.02 14.81 -32.40
C GLU A 120 -15.33 13.79 -33.51
N VAL A 121 -16.37 14.03 -34.31
CA VAL A 121 -16.75 13.15 -35.44
C VAL A 121 -15.53 12.82 -36.32
N LYS A 122 -14.63 13.81 -36.49
CA LYS A 122 -13.38 13.65 -37.25
C LYS A 122 -12.37 12.69 -36.61
N ALA A 123 -12.25 12.72 -35.29
CA ALA A 123 -11.40 11.78 -34.56
C ALA A 123 -11.95 10.35 -34.66
N HIS A 124 -13.27 10.18 -34.61
CA HIS A 124 -13.90 8.88 -34.84
C HIS A 124 -13.70 8.38 -36.29
N GLU A 125 -13.85 9.23 -37.31
CA GLU A 125 -13.52 8.91 -38.71
C GLU A 125 -12.07 8.41 -38.85
N ILE A 126 -11.13 9.10 -38.18
CA ILE A 126 -9.71 8.75 -38.18
C ILE A 126 -9.50 7.38 -37.54
N LEU A 127 -9.98 7.14 -36.33
CA LEU A 127 -9.82 5.83 -35.67
C LEU A 127 -10.47 4.71 -36.50
N ALA A 128 -11.69 4.92 -36.99
CA ALA A 128 -12.43 3.92 -37.78
C ALA A 128 -11.69 3.53 -39.08
N ARG A 129 -11.01 4.49 -39.73
CA ARG A 129 -10.12 4.28 -40.90
C ARG A 129 -8.84 3.53 -40.52
N GLU A 130 -8.28 3.83 -39.35
CA GLU A 130 -7.02 3.24 -38.89
C GLU A 130 -7.21 1.78 -38.44
N ILE A 131 -8.29 1.45 -37.73
CA ILE A 131 -8.60 0.07 -37.33
C ILE A 131 -9.08 -0.80 -38.53
N GLU A 132 -9.56 -0.20 -39.61
CA GLU A 132 -9.85 -0.91 -40.88
C GLU A 132 -8.59 -1.62 -41.45
N LYS A 133 -7.38 -1.14 -41.10
CA LYS A 133 -6.12 -1.82 -41.43
C LYS A 133 -6.02 -3.21 -40.79
N LEU A 134 -6.62 -3.40 -39.61
CA LEU A 134 -6.65 -4.66 -38.87
C LEU A 134 -7.64 -5.65 -39.50
N GLU A 135 -8.85 -5.21 -39.86
CA GLU A 135 -9.82 -6.03 -40.61
C GLU A 135 -9.20 -6.57 -41.91
N LYS A 136 -8.52 -5.68 -42.65
CA LYS A 136 -7.85 -6.02 -43.92
C LYS A 136 -6.68 -7.00 -43.76
N ALA A 137 -6.18 -7.18 -42.54
CA ALA A 137 -5.20 -8.20 -42.17
C ALA A 137 -5.82 -9.47 -41.56
N GLY A 138 -7.15 -9.58 -41.51
CA GLY A 138 -7.88 -10.73 -40.96
C GLY A 138 -7.95 -10.76 -39.43
N LYS A 139 -7.82 -9.61 -38.76
CA LYS A 139 -8.01 -9.48 -37.30
C LYS A 139 -9.39 -8.88 -37.04
N GLU A 140 -10.14 -9.47 -36.10
CA GLU A 140 -11.46 -8.96 -35.71
C GLU A 140 -11.29 -7.87 -34.64
N VAL A 141 -12.03 -6.77 -34.74
CA VAL A 141 -11.88 -5.59 -33.85
C VAL A 141 -13.20 -5.31 -33.16
N PHE A 142 -13.18 -5.12 -31.85
CA PHE A 142 -14.36 -4.79 -31.04
C PHE A 142 -14.07 -3.53 -30.22
N VAL A 143 -14.98 -2.56 -30.26
CA VAL A 143 -14.86 -1.29 -29.54
C VAL A 143 -16.05 -1.06 -28.61
N ILE A 144 -15.87 -0.30 -27.54
CA ILE A 144 -16.96 0.30 -26.77
C ILE A 144 -16.61 1.78 -26.52
N ASN A 145 -17.58 2.61 -26.20
CA ASN A 145 -17.36 4.02 -25.85
C ASN A 145 -16.79 4.17 -24.42
N GLY A 146 -16.00 5.23 -24.22
CA GLY A 146 -15.69 5.78 -22.90
C GLY A 146 -16.60 6.92 -22.50
N ASN A 147 -16.13 7.79 -21.60
CA ASN A 147 -16.86 9.01 -21.24
C ASN A 147 -16.58 10.19 -22.18
N HIS A 148 -15.46 10.21 -22.91
CA HIS A 148 -15.16 11.26 -23.88
C HIS A 148 -15.79 11.03 -25.27
N ASP A 149 -16.37 9.86 -25.55
CA ASP A 149 -16.71 9.44 -26.93
C ASP A 149 -18.11 9.76 -27.45
N ILE A 150 -19.06 10.17 -26.60
CA ILE A 150 -20.45 10.41 -27.05
C ILE A 150 -20.96 11.72 -26.47
N ASN A 151 -21.33 12.66 -27.36
CA ASN A 151 -21.87 13.99 -27.05
C ASN A 151 -21.08 14.77 -25.98
N ALA A 152 -19.75 14.68 -26.01
CA ALA A 152 -18.91 15.41 -25.07
C ALA A 152 -19.07 16.93 -25.29
N PRO A 153 -19.06 17.74 -24.21
CA PRO A 153 -19.33 19.16 -24.30
C PRO A 153 -18.21 19.92 -25.02
N ASP A 154 -16.98 19.42 -24.87
CA ASP A 154 -15.75 20.17 -25.09
C ASP A 154 -15.00 19.84 -26.37
N ALA A 155 -15.65 19.20 -27.35
CA ALA A 155 -15.15 19.10 -28.73
C ALA A 155 -14.71 20.49 -29.26
N GLU A 156 -13.42 20.67 -29.57
CA GLU A 156 -12.86 21.90 -30.12
C GLU A 156 -11.91 21.62 -31.31
N LYS A 157 -11.65 22.64 -32.12
CA LYS A 157 -10.43 22.73 -32.92
C LYS A 157 -9.80 24.11 -32.84
N PHE A 158 -8.48 24.15 -32.96
CA PHE A 158 -7.65 25.36 -32.88
C PHE A 158 -7.24 25.76 -34.30
N ILE A 159 -7.45 27.02 -34.65
CA ILE A 159 -7.34 27.52 -36.03
C ILE A 159 -6.32 28.65 -36.08
N ALA A 160 -5.25 28.43 -36.85
CA ALA A 160 -4.32 29.48 -37.21
C ALA A 160 -5.03 30.57 -38.02
N VAL A 161 -4.89 31.82 -37.62
CA VAL A 161 -5.46 32.97 -38.36
C VAL A 161 -4.53 33.28 -39.55
N GLU A 162 -5.04 33.71 -40.70
CA GLU A 162 -4.20 33.99 -41.88
C GLU A 162 -3.25 35.19 -41.67
N GLY A 163 -2.17 35.24 -42.45
CA GLY A 163 -1.38 36.45 -42.71
C GLY A 163 -0.32 36.87 -41.67
N ASP A 164 -0.02 36.02 -40.69
CA ASP A 164 0.95 36.32 -39.61
C ASP A 164 1.65 35.03 -39.13
N GLU A 165 2.08 34.22 -40.09
CA GLU A 165 2.62 32.86 -39.92
C GLU A 165 3.94 32.78 -39.10
N ASN A 166 4.43 33.92 -38.58
CA ASN A 166 5.73 34.06 -37.94
C ASN A 166 5.70 34.79 -36.57
N ASP A 167 4.53 35.17 -36.02
CA ASP A 167 4.44 35.75 -34.67
C ASP A 167 4.19 34.66 -33.58
N PRO A 168 5.16 34.38 -32.69
CA PRO A 168 5.00 33.41 -31.60
C PRO A 168 4.07 33.87 -30.47
N ASN A 169 3.56 35.11 -30.49
CA ASN A 169 2.68 35.65 -29.44
C ASN A 169 1.18 35.54 -29.77
N ARG A 170 0.84 35.02 -30.96
CA ARG A 170 -0.48 35.20 -31.58
C ARG A 170 -1.51 34.16 -31.15
N THR A 171 -2.64 34.62 -30.64
CA THR A 171 -3.79 33.75 -30.29
C THR A 171 -4.45 33.15 -31.53
N ASP A 172 -4.34 31.84 -31.64
CA ASP A 172 -5.17 30.91 -32.39
C ASP A 172 -6.66 31.04 -32.04
N ARG A 173 -7.55 30.81 -33.02
CA ARG A 173 -9.01 30.82 -32.79
C ARG A 173 -9.49 29.44 -32.38
N VAL A 174 -10.18 29.36 -31.24
CA VAL A 174 -10.96 28.19 -30.83
C VAL A 174 -12.28 28.15 -31.60
N GLU A 175 -12.63 26.99 -32.15
CA GLU A 175 -13.94 26.70 -32.73
C GLU A 175 -14.54 25.47 -32.05
N LYS A 176 -15.62 25.67 -31.27
CA LYS A 176 -16.39 24.57 -30.69
C LYS A 176 -17.06 23.74 -31.78
N LEU A 177 -17.09 22.43 -31.56
CA LEU A 177 -17.74 21.44 -32.42
C LEU A 177 -18.92 20.78 -31.69
N ASP A 178 -19.75 20.10 -32.47
CA ASP A 178 -20.74 19.16 -31.95
C ASP A 178 -20.13 17.75 -31.89
N GLY A 179 -20.35 17.06 -30.77
CA GLY A 179 -19.90 15.69 -30.57
C GLY A 179 -20.78 14.68 -31.30
N ILE A 180 -20.23 13.49 -31.60
CA ILE A 180 -21.01 12.41 -32.21
C ILE A 180 -22.11 11.92 -31.27
N LYS A 181 -23.30 11.60 -31.80
CA LYS A 181 -24.39 11.01 -31.00
C LYS A 181 -24.26 9.50 -30.93
N ALA A 182 -24.85 8.86 -29.91
CA ALA A 182 -24.82 7.41 -29.74
C ALA A 182 -25.24 6.66 -31.02
N SER A 183 -26.37 7.03 -31.63
CA SER A 183 -26.82 6.37 -32.88
C SER A 183 -25.97 6.69 -34.11
N GLU A 184 -25.04 7.64 -34.06
CA GLU A 184 -24.08 7.93 -35.13
C GLU A 184 -22.77 7.18 -34.88
N PHE A 185 -22.34 7.09 -33.62
CA PHE A 185 -21.26 6.22 -33.14
C PHE A 185 -21.53 4.75 -33.50
N GLU A 186 -22.71 4.21 -33.18
CA GLU A 186 -23.12 2.84 -33.53
C GLU A 186 -23.07 2.56 -35.04
N LYS A 187 -23.41 3.54 -35.88
CA LYS A 187 -23.37 3.40 -37.35
C LYS A 187 -21.93 3.47 -37.89
N LEU A 188 -21.09 4.32 -37.31
CA LEU A 188 -19.69 4.49 -37.70
C LEU A 188 -18.84 3.28 -37.28
N TYR A 189 -19.13 2.71 -36.10
CA TYR A 189 -18.48 1.52 -35.57
C TYR A 189 -19.27 0.22 -35.79
N ALA A 190 -20.25 0.21 -36.72
CA ALA A 190 -21.16 -0.91 -36.98
C ALA A 190 -20.45 -2.28 -37.06
N LYS A 191 -19.37 -2.36 -37.84
CA LYS A 191 -18.58 -3.59 -38.05
C LYS A 191 -17.80 -4.09 -36.83
N TYR A 192 -17.70 -3.29 -35.77
CA TYR A 192 -16.77 -3.48 -34.66
C TYR A 192 -17.51 -3.82 -33.36
N GLY A 193 -18.52 -4.68 -33.46
CA GLY A 193 -19.36 -5.20 -32.38
C GLY A 193 -20.86 -4.97 -32.51
N PHE A 194 -21.29 -3.97 -33.29
CA PHE A 194 -22.64 -3.38 -33.18
C PHE A 194 -23.69 -3.90 -34.18
N ASP A 195 -23.25 -4.21 -35.41
CA ASP A 195 -24.03 -4.73 -36.55
C ASP A 195 -23.06 -5.48 -37.49
N ASP A 196 -22.47 -6.57 -36.97
CA ASP A 196 -21.50 -7.40 -37.66
C ASP A 196 -21.88 -8.90 -37.64
N GLN A 197 -21.06 -9.73 -38.30
CA GLN A 197 -21.27 -11.17 -38.44
C GLN A 197 -21.15 -11.99 -37.13
N ASN A 198 -20.57 -11.38 -36.09
CA ASN A 198 -20.31 -11.96 -34.78
C ASN A 198 -21.31 -11.50 -33.71
N LEU A 199 -22.14 -10.48 -34.00
CA LEU A 199 -23.18 -9.98 -33.11
C LEU A 199 -24.15 -11.09 -32.66
N ILE A 200 -24.50 -11.06 -31.37
CA ILE A 200 -25.46 -11.97 -30.72
C ILE A 200 -26.67 -11.20 -30.16
N ALA A 201 -26.47 -10.04 -29.52
CA ALA A 201 -27.53 -9.21 -28.95
C ALA A 201 -27.05 -7.78 -28.63
N ASN A 202 -27.94 -6.79 -28.73
CA ASN A 202 -27.72 -5.40 -28.26
C ASN A 202 -28.67 -5.09 -27.08
N ASP A 203 -28.26 -4.18 -26.19
CA ASP A 203 -29.15 -3.58 -25.18
C ASP A 203 -29.98 -2.46 -25.86
N PRO A 204 -31.32 -2.52 -25.85
CA PRO A 204 -32.14 -1.47 -26.46
C PRO A 204 -32.04 -0.09 -25.76
N ASN A 205 -31.26 0.04 -24.67
CA ASN A 205 -31.09 1.26 -23.89
C ASN A 205 -29.63 1.77 -23.85
N SER A 206 -28.70 1.17 -24.60
CA SER A 206 -27.30 1.60 -24.63
C SER A 206 -26.51 1.01 -25.79
N THR A 207 -25.30 1.52 -25.99
CA THR A 207 -24.25 0.95 -26.84
C THR A 207 -23.67 -0.38 -26.32
N SER A 208 -24.29 -1.03 -25.33
CA SER A 208 -23.86 -2.36 -24.86
C SER A 208 -24.28 -3.46 -25.84
N TYR A 209 -23.36 -4.36 -26.17
CA TYR A 209 -23.60 -5.47 -27.09
C TYR A 209 -22.94 -6.77 -26.62
N VAL A 210 -23.34 -7.87 -27.25
CA VAL A 210 -22.81 -9.21 -27.03
C VAL A 210 -22.30 -9.75 -28.36
N ALA A 211 -21.03 -10.16 -28.42
CA ALA A 211 -20.40 -10.64 -29.64
C ALA A 211 -19.72 -12.01 -29.45
N ARG A 212 -19.63 -12.75 -30.56
CA ARG A 212 -18.91 -14.01 -30.70
C ARG A 212 -17.43 -13.72 -30.98
N LEU A 213 -16.54 -13.91 -30.00
CA LEU A 213 -15.09 -13.78 -30.24
C LEU A 213 -14.54 -15.00 -30.98
N LYS A 214 -14.92 -16.20 -30.52
CA LYS A 214 -14.59 -17.50 -31.14
C LYS A 214 -15.64 -18.54 -30.70
N PRO A 215 -15.72 -19.72 -31.34
CA PRO A 215 -16.43 -20.86 -30.76
C PRO A 215 -15.98 -21.11 -29.31
N GLY A 216 -16.93 -21.15 -28.36
CA GLY A 216 -16.64 -21.27 -26.92
C GLY A 216 -16.23 -19.96 -26.20
N TYR A 217 -16.21 -18.81 -26.88
CA TYR A 217 -15.89 -17.50 -26.28
C TYR A 217 -16.91 -16.43 -26.66
N ARG A 218 -17.39 -15.68 -25.66
CA ARG A 218 -18.38 -14.61 -25.84
C ARG A 218 -17.94 -13.32 -25.13
N LEU A 219 -17.91 -12.22 -25.88
CA LEU A 219 -17.74 -10.87 -25.37
C LEU A 219 -19.08 -10.30 -24.93
N ILE A 220 -19.10 -9.60 -23.81
CA ILE A 220 -20.14 -8.65 -23.43
C ILE A 220 -19.46 -7.29 -23.31
N ALA A 221 -19.66 -6.44 -24.32
CA ALA A 221 -19.23 -5.05 -24.29
C ALA A 221 -20.27 -4.23 -23.51
N MET A 222 -19.83 -3.55 -22.47
CA MET A 222 -20.68 -2.91 -21.48
C MET A 222 -20.47 -1.40 -21.58
N ASP A 223 -21.46 -0.69 -22.10
CA ASP A 223 -21.51 0.77 -21.94
C ASP A 223 -21.51 1.08 -20.45
N THR A 224 -20.52 1.84 -20.02
CA THR A 224 -20.39 2.38 -18.67
C THR A 224 -20.45 3.90 -18.65
N GLY A 225 -20.51 4.55 -19.82
CA GLY A 225 -20.53 6.00 -19.93
C GLY A 225 -21.78 6.61 -19.30
N ILE A 226 -21.62 7.82 -18.76
CA ILE A 226 -22.72 8.70 -18.42
C ILE A 226 -22.69 9.84 -19.44
N TYR A 227 -23.70 9.85 -20.31
CA TYR A 227 -23.95 10.86 -21.33
C TYR A 227 -25.47 10.93 -21.59
N GLY A 228 -25.92 11.99 -22.25
CA GLY A 228 -27.32 12.21 -22.63
C GLY A 228 -27.41 13.09 -23.88
N ASP A 229 -28.61 13.59 -24.20
CA ASP A 229 -28.80 14.49 -25.35
C ASP A 229 -28.22 15.90 -25.11
N ASN A 230 -28.05 16.32 -23.84
CA ASN A 230 -27.52 17.64 -23.52
C ASN A 230 -26.04 17.56 -23.08
N LYS A 231 -25.27 18.59 -23.42
CA LYS A 231 -23.87 18.77 -22.99
C LYS A 231 -23.67 18.86 -21.46
N SER A 232 -24.75 18.97 -20.68
CA SER A 232 -24.76 18.89 -19.21
C SER A 232 -24.77 17.47 -18.65
N ASP A 233 -25.04 16.46 -19.48
CA ASP A 233 -25.43 15.13 -19.04
C ASP A 233 -24.24 14.14 -19.06
N GLN A 234 -23.05 14.63 -19.40
CA GLN A 234 -21.78 13.89 -19.39
C GLN A 234 -21.20 13.80 -17.96
N SER A 235 -20.53 12.70 -17.63
CA SER A 235 -19.72 12.59 -16.41
C SER A 235 -18.45 11.77 -16.62
N THR A 236 -17.40 12.09 -15.87
CA THR A 236 -16.19 11.26 -15.69
C THR A 236 -16.47 10.01 -14.85
N ALA A 237 -17.62 9.95 -14.16
CA ALA A 237 -18.06 8.76 -13.44
C ALA A 237 -18.86 7.83 -14.37
N GLY A 238 -18.71 6.52 -14.17
CA GLY A 238 -19.41 5.52 -14.97
C GLY A 238 -20.50 4.78 -14.21
N LYS A 239 -21.48 4.22 -14.91
CA LYS A 239 -22.53 3.39 -14.28
C LYS A 239 -23.01 2.26 -15.18
N LEU A 240 -23.34 1.14 -14.55
CA LEU A 240 -24.30 0.19 -15.11
C LEU A 240 -25.63 0.42 -14.40
N GLN A 241 -26.66 0.79 -15.15
CA GLN A 241 -28.01 0.99 -14.61
C GLN A 241 -28.49 -0.32 -13.95
N GLU A 242 -28.56 -0.35 -12.62
CA GLU A 242 -28.67 -1.61 -11.87
C GLU A 242 -29.96 -2.40 -12.17
N ASP A 243 -31.08 -1.70 -12.36
CA ASP A 243 -32.39 -2.31 -12.61
C ASP A 243 -32.60 -2.78 -14.08
N THR A 244 -31.79 -2.27 -15.02
CA THR A 244 -31.98 -2.43 -16.48
C THR A 244 -30.76 -3.03 -17.17
N ARG A 245 -29.69 -2.26 -17.34
CA ARG A 245 -28.48 -2.64 -18.08
C ARG A 245 -27.73 -3.79 -17.39
N LEU A 246 -27.52 -3.69 -16.08
CA LEU A 246 -26.87 -4.77 -15.32
C LEU A 246 -27.71 -6.06 -15.36
N LYS A 247 -29.03 -5.95 -15.26
CA LYS A 247 -29.93 -7.09 -15.39
C LYS A 247 -29.86 -7.75 -16.77
N TRP A 248 -29.86 -6.96 -17.85
CA TRP A 248 -29.68 -7.47 -19.22
C TRP A 248 -28.34 -8.20 -19.35
N ILE A 249 -27.23 -7.61 -18.86
CA ILE A 249 -25.90 -8.26 -18.84
C ILE A 249 -25.99 -9.63 -18.14
N LEU A 250 -26.62 -9.74 -16.97
CA LEU A 250 -26.74 -11.00 -16.23
C LEU A 250 -27.55 -12.08 -16.97
N ASP A 251 -28.62 -11.71 -17.68
CA ASP A 251 -29.34 -12.65 -18.55
C ASP A 251 -28.50 -13.09 -19.77
N GLN A 252 -27.63 -12.22 -20.32
CA GLN A 252 -26.67 -12.60 -21.37
C GLN A 252 -25.57 -13.54 -20.88
N ILE A 253 -25.01 -13.30 -19.68
CA ILE A 253 -24.03 -14.19 -19.02
C ILE A 253 -24.64 -15.59 -18.83
N LYS A 254 -25.88 -15.65 -18.35
CA LYS A 254 -26.63 -16.89 -18.13
C LYS A 254 -26.85 -17.71 -19.41
N GLU A 255 -27.21 -17.07 -20.52
CA GLU A 255 -27.34 -17.74 -21.82
C GLU A 255 -25.98 -18.06 -22.49
N ALA A 256 -24.89 -17.41 -22.08
CA ALA A 256 -23.53 -17.77 -22.45
C ALA A 256 -23.06 -19.03 -21.71
N ASN A 257 -23.19 -19.07 -20.38
CA ASN A 257 -22.88 -20.24 -19.54
C ASN A 257 -23.66 -21.49 -20.01
N LYS A 258 -24.94 -21.33 -20.34
CA LYS A 258 -25.82 -22.38 -20.88
C LYS A 258 -25.38 -22.90 -22.26
N ALA A 259 -24.69 -22.09 -23.05
CA ALA A 259 -24.07 -22.50 -24.31
C ALA A 259 -22.66 -23.11 -24.11
N GLY A 260 -22.12 -23.09 -22.90
CA GLY A 260 -20.73 -23.49 -22.61
C GLY A 260 -19.69 -22.45 -23.03
N ASP A 261 -20.10 -21.19 -23.28
CA ASP A 261 -19.19 -20.12 -23.65
C ASP A 261 -18.44 -19.55 -22.43
N THR A 262 -17.13 -19.34 -22.56
CA THR A 262 -16.35 -18.51 -21.63
C THR A 262 -16.77 -17.05 -21.79
N VAL A 263 -17.20 -16.44 -20.68
CA VAL A 263 -17.69 -15.06 -20.62
C VAL A 263 -16.55 -14.08 -20.35
N ILE A 264 -16.38 -13.15 -21.28
CA ILE A 264 -15.42 -12.04 -21.24
C ILE A 264 -16.21 -10.73 -21.27
N GLY A 265 -15.88 -9.80 -20.37
CA GLY A 265 -16.39 -8.44 -20.39
C GLY A 265 -15.43 -7.45 -21.06
N MET A 266 -15.95 -6.32 -21.50
CA MET A 266 -15.17 -5.13 -21.84
C MET A 266 -15.97 -3.90 -21.42
N SER A 267 -15.35 -2.98 -20.68
CA SER A 267 -15.95 -1.70 -20.27
C SER A 267 -14.88 -0.65 -20.16
N HIS A 268 -15.18 0.61 -20.43
CA HIS A 268 -14.20 1.67 -20.24
C HIS A 268 -13.80 1.86 -18.76
N HIS A 269 -14.80 2.02 -17.90
CA HIS A 269 -14.58 2.18 -16.46
C HIS A 269 -14.12 0.87 -15.80
N GLY A 270 -13.25 0.98 -14.80
CA GLY A 270 -12.85 -0.15 -13.98
C GLY A 270 -14.01 -0.70 -13.12
N ILE A 271 -14.00 -2.00 -12.88
CA ILE A 271 -14.97 -2.70 -12.04
C ILE A 271 -14.35 -3.24 -10.74
N VAL A 272 -13.02 -3.27 -10.63
CA VAL A 272 -12.24 -3.58 -9.41
C VAL A 272 -11.27 -2.43 -9.13
N GLU A 273 -10.94 -2.17 -7.85
CA GLU A 273 -9.83 -1.23 -7.54
C GLU A 273 -8.51 -1.76 -8.14
N HIS A 274 -7.72 -0.90 -8.77
CA HIS A 274 -6.34 -1.13 -9.21
C HIS A 274 -5.30 -0.63 -8.20
N PHE A 275 -5.75 -0.01 -7.10
CA PHE A 275 -4.96 0.22 -5.89
C PHE A 275 -5.90 0.49 -4.70
N ASN A 276 -5.48 0.09 -3.50
CA ASN A 276 -6.31 0.17 -2.30
C ASN A 276 -6.74 1.62 -2.01
N GLY A 277 -8.06 1.87 -2.04
CA GLY A 277 -8.64 3.20 -1.82
C GLY A 277 -8.87 4.03 -3.08
N GLN A 278 -8.69 3.46 -4.28
CA GLN A 278 -9.14 4.09 -5.53
C GLN A 278 -10.60 4.52 -5.45
N GLY A 279 -11.50 3.66 -4.95
CA GLY A 279 -12.92 3.95 -4.77
C GLY A 279 -13.25 5.02 -3.71
N LYS A 280 -12.24 5.56 -3.02
CA LYS A 280 -12.38 6.66 -2.04
C LYS A 280 -11.75 7.98 -2.50
N MET A 281 -10.66 7.91 -3.29
CA MET A 281 -9.90 9.08 -3.75
C MET A 281 -10.16 9.41 -5.23
N PHE A 282 -10.54 8.40 -6.02
CA PHE A 282 -10.67 8.42 -7.47
C PHE A 282 -11.94 7.67 -7.91
N ALA A 283 -13.01 7.76 -7.11
CA ALA A 283 -14.27 7.02 -7.32
C ALA A 283 -14.86 7.12 -8.74
N PRO A 284 -14.80 8.26 -9.47
CA PRO A 284 -15.28 8.33 -10.86
C PRO A 284 -14.60 7.36 -11.84
N TYR A 285 -13.36 6.97 -11.58
CA TYR A 285 -12.62 6.06 -12.47
C TYR A 285 -13.06 4.59 -12.35
N LEU A 286 -13.97 4.30 -11.43
CA LEU A 286 -14.65 3.02 -11.29
C LEU A 286 -16.14 3.18 -11.61
N VAL A 287 -16.82 2.09 -11.94
CA VAL A 287 -18.28 2.07 -12.07
C VAL A 287 -18.95 2.36 -10.72
N GLU A 288 -20.07 3.08 -10.73
CA GLU A 288 -20.95 3.24 -9.57
C GLU A 288 -21.26 1.87 -8.94
N ASN A 289 -21.12 1.77 -7.62
CA ASN A 289 -21.24 0.53 -6.85
C ASN A 289 -20.34 -0.62 -7.34
N TYR A 290 -19.12 -0.34 -7.81
CA TYR A 290 -18.17 -1.34 -8.34
C TYR A 290 -18.04 -2.61 -7.49
N GLU A 291 -18.06 -2.51 -6.14
CA GLU A 291 -18.02 -3.67 -5.25
C GLU A 291 -19.21 -4.63 -5.48
N LYS A 292 -20.42 -4.10 -5.63
CA LYS A 292 -21.63 -4.88 -5.92
C LYS A 292 -21.60 -5.40 -7.36
N VAL A 293 -21.24 -4.54 -8.32
CA VAL A 293 -21.17 -4.89 -9.75
C VAL A 293 -20.21 -6.06 -9.98
N SER A 294 -18.94 -5.92 -9.57
CA SER A 294 -17.92 -6.96 -9.77
C SER A 294 -18.22 -8.26 -9.02
N THR A 295 -18.82 -8.21 -7.83
CA THR A 295 -19.31 -9.44 -7.16
C THR A 295 -20.40 -10.12 -8.00
N THR A 296 -21.39 -9.35 -8.46
CA THR A 296 -22.55 -9.90 -9.20
C THR A 296 -22.14 -10.46 -10.56
N LEU A 297 -21.20 -9.82 -11.27
CA LEU A 297 -20.66 -10.31 -12.54
C LEU A 297 -19.81 -11.59 -12.35
N ALA A 298 -18.94 -11.62 -11.33
CA ALA A 298 -18.12 -12.78 -11.00
C ALA A 298 -18.99 -13.99 -10.60
N ASP A 299 -19.98 -13.78 -9.74
CA ASP A 299 -20.88 -14.85 -9.28
C ASP A 299 -21.87 -15.31 -10.35
N ALA A 300 -22.11 -14.49 -11.39
CA ALA A 300 -22.79 -14.93 -12.61
C ALA A 300 -21.87 -15.73 -13.56
N GLY A 301 -20.54 -15.66 -13.42
CA GLY A 301 -19.57 -16.44 -14.20
C GLY A 301 -18.67 -15.66 -15.15
N MET A 302 -18.68 -14.32 -15.12
CA MET A 302 -17.74 -13.49 -15.90
C MET A 302 -16.33 -13.56 -15.28
N LYS A 303 -15.36 -14.12 -16.01
CA LYS A 303 -14.00 -14.38 -15.51
C LYS A 303 -13.01 -13.25 -15.73
N TYR A 304 -13.12 -12.54 -16.85
CA TYR A 304 -12.16 -11.53 -17.30
C TYR A 304 -12.91 -10.30 -17.80
N VAL A 305 -12.40 -9.09 -17.52
CA VAL A 305 -12.90 -7.83 -18.05
C VAL A 305 -11.73 -6.97 -18.50
N PHE A 306 -11.81 -6.37 -19.68
CA PHE A 306 -10.80 -5.45 -20.22
C PHE A 306 -11.25 -3.99 -20.07
N THR A 307 -10.38 -3.13 -19.52
CA THR A 307 -10.73 -1.77 -19.07
C THR A 307 -9.64 -0.72 -19.35
N GLY A 308 -9.95 0.56 -19.11
CA GLY A 308 -9.11 1.72 -19.37
C GLY A 308 -9.30 2.82 -18.30
N HIS A 309 -9.58 4.05 -18.74
CA HIS A 309 -10.02 5.23 -17.97
C HIS A 309 -9.02 5.83 -16.97
N PHE A 310 -8.51 5.03 -16.02
CA PHE A 310 -7.50 5.52 -15.08
C PHE A 310 -6.10 5.63 -15.71
N HIS A 311 -5.91 5.11 -16.94
CA HIS A 311 -4.66 5.07 -17.71
C HIS A 311 -3.50 4.30 -17.05
N ALA A 312 -3.75 3.49 -16.03
CA ALA A 312 -2.72 2.62 -15.44
C ALA A 312 -2.56 1.31 -16.23
N GLN A 313 -1.35 0.75 -16.25
CA GLN A 313 -1.05 -0.54 -16.87
C GLN A 313 -0.98 -1.65 -15.80
N ASP A 314 -2.13 -2.16 -15.37
CA ASP A 314 -2.21 -3.10 -14.23
C ASP A 314 -3.22 -4.24 -14.45
N VAL A 315 -3.24 -5.23 -13.56
CA VAL A 315 -4.19 -6.35 -13.52
C VAL A 315 -4.61 -6.61 -12.07
N ALA A 316 -5.90 -6.49 -11.79
CA ALA A 316 -6.50 -6.64 -10.46
C ALA A 316 -7.47 -7.83 -10.44
N ILE A 317 -7.20 -8.86 -9.62
CA ILE A 317 -8.13 -9.99 -9.44
C ILE A 317 -8.94 -9.81 -8.17
N LYS A 318 -10.26 -9.69 -8.29
CA LYS A 318 -11.19 -9.80 -7.17
C LYS A 318 -11.68 -11.23 -6.98
N LYS A 319 -11.80 -11.66 -5.72
CA LYS A 319 -12.50 -12.90 -5.32
C LYS A 319 -13.77 -12.62 -4.51
N THR A 320 -14.87 -13.32 -4.80
CA THR A 320 -16.16 -13.21 -4.10
C THR A 320 -16.26 -14.14 -2.89
N GLU A 321 -17.28 -13.93 -2.05
CA GLU A 321 -17.60 -14.82 -0.92
C GLU A 321 -18.01 -16.22 -1.38
N ALA A 322 -18.67 -16.35 -2.53
CA ALA A 322 -19.00 -17.63 -3.15
C ALA A 322 -17.76 -18.35 -3.74
N GLY A 323 -16.60 -17.67 -3.76
CA GLY A 323 -15.32 -18.22 -4.20
C GLY A 323 -15.02 -18.02 -5.68
N ASN A 324 -15.91 -17.38 -6.44
CA ASN A 324 -15.69 -17.02 -7.83
C ASN A 324 -14.66 -15.88 -7.95
N THR A 325 -14.05 -15.74 -9.13
CA THR A 325 -13.05 -14.71 -9.41
C THR A 325 -13.37 -13.95 -10.69
N ILE A 326 -13.09 -12.65 -10.66
CA ILE A 326 -13.13 -11.77 -11.83
C ILE A 326 -11.82 -10.98 -11.88
N MET A 327 -11.18 -10.99 -13.04
CA MET A 327 -9.93 -10.29 -13.31
C MET A 327 -10.22 -9.04 -14.15
N ASP A 328 -9.89 -7.88 -13.60
CA ASP A 328 -9.92 -6.59 -14.29
C ASP A 328 -8.54 -6.32 -14.92
N ILE A 329 -8.51 -6.07 -16.22
CA ILE A 329 -7.30 -6.05 -17.07
C ILE A 329 -7.16 -4.65 -17.68
N MET A 330 -6.90 -3.67 -16.81
CA MET A 330 -6.78 -2.25 -17.16
C MET A 330 -5.52 -1.97 -17.98
N THR A 331 -5.73 -1.51 -19.21
CA THR A 331 -4.67 -1.10 -20.13
C THR A 331 -4.55 0.42 -20.11
N GLY A 332 -3.33 0.94 -20.06
CA GLY A 332 -3.07 2.37 -19.99
C GLY A 332 -3.31 3.10 -21.31
N SER A 333 -3.46 4.41 -21.23
CA SER A 333 -3.74 5.25 -22.39
C SER A 333 -2.62 5.19 -23.43
N SER A 334 -3.00 4.84 -24.65
CA SER A 334 -2.11 4.72 -25.79
C SER A 334 -1.34 6.00 -26.08
N VAL A 335 -1.91 7.19 -25.77
CA VAL A 335 -1.30 8.50 -26.04
C VAL A 335 -0.71 9.19 -24.80
N SER A 336 -0.69 8.52 -23.65
CA SER A 336 0.10 8.93 -22.48
C SER A 336 1.39 8.08 -22.44
N TYR A 337 2.52 8.57 -21.89
CA TYR A 337 3.66 7.68 -21.61
C TYR A 337 3.20 6.49 -20.74
N PRO A 338 3.63 5.24 -21.02
CA PRO A 338 4.64 4.82 -22.00
C PRO A 338 4.07 4.38 -23.36
N SER A 339 2.86 4.80 -23.73
CA SER A 339 2.12 4.36 -24.92
C SER A 339 2.02 2.83 -25.04
N PRO A 340 1.37 2.17 -24.07
CA PRO A 340 1.36 0.72 -23.96
C PRO A 340 0.43 0.05 -24.98
N ILE A 341 0.75 -1.21 -25.29
CA ILE A 341 -0.09 -2.14 -26.05
C ILE A 341 -0.08 -3.45 -25.28
N ARG A 342 -1.24 -4.01 -24.93
CA ARG A 342 -1.31 -5.27 -24.17
C ARG A 342 -1.66 -6.43 -25.09
N PHE A 343 -1.00 -7.56 -24.91
CA PHE A 343 -1.21 -8.82 -25.62
C PHE A 343 -1.59 -9.91 -24.63
N VAL A 344 -2.66 -10.64 -24.92
CA VAL A 344 -3.28 -11.61 -23.99
C VAL A 344 -3.64 -12.90 -24.71
N GLN A 345 -3.32 -14.04 -24.08
CA GLN A 345 -3.76 -15.37 -24.52
C GLN A 345 -4.54 -16.06 -23.38
N ILE A 346 -5.78 -16.46 -23.66
CA ILE A 346 -6.63 -17.23 -22.73
C ILE A 346 -6.68 -18.68 -23.22
N ASP A 347 -6.08 -19.62 -22.49
CA ASP A 347 -5.97 -21.03 -22.90
C ASP A 347 -7.28 -21.81 -22.70
N ASN A 348 -7.77 -22.47 -23.77
CA ASN A 348 -9.03 -23.25 -23.79
C ASN A 348 -9.16 -24.28 -22.66
N ASP A 349 -8.08 -24.99 -22.35
CA ASP A 349 -8.15 -26.29 -21.64
C ASP A 349 -7.67 -26.24 -20.18
N LEU A 350 -7.19 -25.08 -19.70
CA LEU A 350 -6.43 -24.99 -18.44
C LEU A 350 -6.72 -23.75 -17.57
N GLY A 351 -7.61 -22.84 -17.97
CA GLY A 351 -7.91 -21.63 -17.19
C GLY A 351 -6.73 -20.64 -17.07
N LYS A 352 -5.69 -20.82 -17.89
CA LYS A 352 -4.49 -19.99 -17.85
C LYS A 352 -4.65 -18.76 -18.74
N ILE A 353 -4.22 -17.62 -18.22
CA ILE A 353 -4.15 -16.37 -18.95
C ILE A 353 -2.71 -15.86 -18.94
N HIS A 354 -2.16 -15.63 -20.12
CA HIS A 354 -0.83 -15.10 -20.35
C HIS A 354 -0.98 -13.64 -20.76
N ILE A 355 -0.30 -12.71 -20.09
CA ILE A 355 -0.39 -11.27 -20.34
C ILE A 355 1.04 -10.73 -20.57
N LYS A 356 1.24 -10.00 -21.67
CA LYS A 356 2.47 -9.27 -21.99
C LYS A 356 2.11 -7.87 -22.47
N SER A 357 2.73 -6.83 -21.92
CA SER A 357 2.70 -5.48 -22.50
C SER A 357 3.91 -5.23 -23.39
N GLU A 358 3.70 -4.40 -24.39
CA GLU A 358 4.73 -3.72 -25.17
C GLU A 358 4.43 -2.21 -25.17
N ARG A 359 5.25 -1.42 -25.87
CA ARG A 359 5.06 0.03 -26.01
C ARG A 359 5.32 0.52 -27.43
N VAL A 360 4.85 1.71 -27.75
CA VAL A 360 5.31 2.45 -28.94
C VAL A 360 6.76 2.91 -28.69
N GLU A 361 7.69 2.45 -29.52
CA GLU A 361 9.13 2.79 -29.41
C GLU A 361 9.52 3.98 -30.30
N SER A 362 8.76 4.24 -31.37
CA SER A 362 8.97 5.37 -32.27
C SER A 362 7.67 5.74 -33.00
N ILE A 363 7.58 7.01 -33.40
CA ILE A 363 6.51 7.52 -34.28
C ILE A 363 7.14 8.38 -35.38
N LYS A 364 6.40 8.58 -36.47
CA LYS A 364 6.83 9.45 -37.56
C LYS A 364 7.04 10.89 -37.06
N GLY A 365 8.18 11.49 -37.40
CA GLY A 365 8.47 12.90 -37.13
C GLY A 365 9.00 13.23 -35.73
N VAL A 366 9.24 12.24 -34.87
CA VAL A 366 9.90 12.41 -33.56
C VAL A 366 11.13 11.50 -33.49
N GLU A 367 12.30 12.09 -33.25
CA GLU A 367 13.59 11.38 -33.34
C GLU A 367 13.84 10.46 -32.13
N ASP A 368 13.63 10.96 -30.91
CA ASP A 368 13.60 10.16 -29.68
C ASP A 368 12.21 10.23 -29.06
N PHE A 369 11.33 9.33 -29.49
CA PHE A 369 9.96 9.26 -28.98
C PHE A 369 9.89 8.79 -27.51
N LYS A 370 10.87 7.99 -27.04
CA LYS A 370 10.92 7.56 -25.64
C LYS A 370 11.12 8.79 -24.75
N LYS A 371 12.16 9.59 -25.02
CA LYS A 371 12.40 10.82 -24.26
C LYS A 371 11.26 11.83 -24.41
N TYR A 372 10.77 12.04 -25.63
CA TYR A 372 9.66 12.97 -25.89
C TYR A 372 8.41 12.63 -25.07
N SER A 373 8.04 11.35 -25.00
CA SER A 373 6.87 10.90 -24.22
C SER A 373 7.10 10.98 -22.70
N GLU A 374 8.30 10.67 -22.21
CA GLU A 374 8.68 10.92 -20.81
C GLU A 374 8.59 12.41 -20.44
N ASP A 375 9.13 13.30 -21.26
CA ASP A 375 9.12 14.75 -21.04
C ASP A 375 7.69 15.33 -21.10
N ALA A 376 6.84 14.82 -22.00
CA ALA A 376 5.43 15.17 -22.07
C ALA A 376 4.66 14.76 -20.80
N MET A 377 4.87 13.53 -20.30
CA MET A 377 4.27 13.04 -19.05
C MET A 377 4.72 13.87 -17.84
N ARG A 378 6.03 14.14 -17.71
CA ARG A 378 6.58 14.98 -16.63
C ARG A 378 5.95 16.37 -16.62
N SER A 379 5.80 16.98 -17.80
CA SER A 379 5.21 18.31 -17.97
C SER A 379 3.72 18.34 -17.64
N GLY A 380 2.94 17.43 -18.23
CA GLY A 380 1.49 17.36 -18.07
C GLY A 380 1.04 17.04 -16.64
N VAL A 381 1.77 16.14 -15.95
CA VAL A 381 1.53 15.86 -14.52
C VAL A 381 1.76 17.11 -13.67
N GLY A 382 2.78 17.92 -13.95
CA GLY A 382 3.02 19.19 -13.25
C GLY A 382 1.85 20.17 -13.36
N GLY A 383 1.26 20.31 -14.55
CA GLY A 383 0.06 21.12 -14.78
C GLY A 383 -1.18 20.56 -14.08
N MET A 384 -1.43 19.25 -14.24
CA MET A 384 -2.57 18.55 -13.64
C MET A 384 -2.60 18.67 -12.11
N VAL A 385 -1.44 18.53 -11.45
CA VAL A 385 -1.26 18.72 -10.00
C VAL A 385 -1.64 20.14 -9.56
N SER A 386 -1.31 21.14 -10.38
CA SER A 386 -1.64 22.56 -10.13
C SER A 386 -3.15 22.83 -10.24
N SER A 387 -3.86 22.19 -11.18
CA SER A 387 -5.32 22.27 -11.27
C SER A 387 -6.00 21.58 -10.10
N LEU A 388 -5.70 20.30 -9.86
CA LEU A 388 -6.34 19.52 -8.78
C LEU A 388 -6.19 20.18 -7.40
N ALA A 389 -5.02 20.77 -7.12
CA ALA A 389 -4.80 21.53 -5.87
C ALA A 389 -5.58 22.86 -5.80
N SER A 390 -5.96 23.43 -6.94
CA SER A 390 -6.83 24.61 -7.05
C SER A 390 -8.32 24.23 -6.93
N ASP A 391 -8.73 23.13 -7.56
CA ASP A 391 -10.12 22.67 -7.58
C ASP A 391 -10.57 22.15 -6.19
N LEU A 392 -9.68 21.42 -5.47
CA LEU A 392 -9.89 21.10 -4.05
C LEU A 392 -10.10 22.36 -3.19
N LEU A 393 -9.34 23.41 -3.47
CA LEU A 393 -9.38 24.66 -2.71
C LEU A 393 -10.67 25.45 -2.99
N ILE A 394 -11.21 25.37 -4.22
CA ILE A 394 -12.51 25.95 -4.59
C ILE A 394 -13.66 25.16 -3.95
N GLY A 395 -13.62 23.83 -3.99
CA GLY A 395 -14.63 22.98 -3.32
C GLY A 395 -14.72 23.19 -1.80
N MET A 396 -13.60 23.54 -1.15
CA MET A 396 -13.58 23.94 0.27
C MET A 396 -14.13 25.36 0.54
N ILE A 397 -14.34 26.17 -0.49
CA ILE A 397 -14.81 27.57 -0.38
C ILE A 397 -16.29 27.70 -0.77
N ASP A 398 -16.69 27.10 -1.89
CA ASP A 398 -18.02 27.25 -2.50
C ASP A 398 -18.99 26.11 -2.11
N ASN A 399 -19.04 25.75 -0.81
CA ASN A 399 -20.05 24.81 -0.30
C ASN A 399 -21.44 25.47 -0.17
N LYS A 400 -21.98 25.87 -1.32
CA LYS A 400 -23.36 26.31 -1.56
C LYS A 400 -23.86 25.64 -2.82
N SER A 401 -24.84 24.75 -2.63
CA SER A 401 -25.34 23.76 -3.61
C SER A 401 -24.31 22.64 -3.90
N SER A 402 -24.71 21.36 -3.97
CA SER A 402 -26.07 20.80 -3.89
C SER A 402 -26.17 19.56 -2.97
N SER A 403 -27.39 19.31 -2.48
CA SER A 403 -27.84 18.13 -1.71
C SER A 403 -27.03 17.69 -0.46
N THR A 404 -27.41 18.22 0.70
CA THR A 404 -27.65 17.40 1.92
C THR A 404 -28.60 18.15 2.89
N PRO A 405 -29.40 17.47 3.73
CA PRO A 405 -30.41 18.15 4.55
C PRO A 405 -29.85 18.88 5.79
N ASN A 406 -30.58 19.91 6.23
CA ASN A 406 -30.29 20.77 7.38
C ASN A 406 -29.85 20.04 8.67
N GLY A 407 -28.97 20.68 9.44
CA GLY A 407 -29.14 20.65 10.89
C GLY A 407 -27.95 20.63 11.86
N ASP A 408 -26.76 21.17 11.54
CA ASP A 408 -25.70 21.26 12.58
C ASP A 408 -24.70 22.44 12.55
N GLU A 409 -25.10 23.59 11.97
CA GLU A 409 -24.21 24.76 11.84
C GLU A 409 -23.90 25.50 13.17
N GLU A 410 -24.57 25.18 14.28
CA GLU A 410 -24.24 25.73 15.61
C GLU A 410 -23.33 24.81 16.43
N LYS A 411 -23.55 23.48 16.44
CA LYS A 411 -22.64 22.55 17.15
C LYS A 411 -21.19 22.68 16.69
N ILE A 412 -20.96 22.87 15.39
CA ILE A 412 -19.61 23.08 14.83
C ILE A 412 -18.96 24.36 15.37
N LYS A 413 -19.76 25.41 15.64
CA LYS A 413 -19.27 26.68 16.22
C LYS A 413 -19.01 26.57 17.72
N GLU A 414 -19.75 25.74 18.45
CA GLU A 414 -19.45 25.41 19.84
C GLU A 414 -18.14 24.61 19.94
N VAL A 415 -18.00 23.51 19.19
CA VAL A 415 -16.79 22.64 19.22
C VAL A 415 -15.51 23.42 18.91
N VAL A 416 -15.52 24.30 17.90
CA VAL A 416 -14.35 25.14 17.56
C VAL A 416 -14.05 26.16 18.68
N LYS A 417 -15.08 26.64 19.38
CA LYS A 417 -14.93 27.61 20.48
C LYS A 417 -14.41 26.93 21.75
N GLU A 418 -14.92 25.75 22.10
CA GLU A 418 -14.41 24.93 23.21
C GLU A 418 -12.94 24.58 22.99
N TYR A 419 -12.56 24.13 21.80
CA TYR A 419 -11.17 23.80 21.47
C TYR A 419 -10.22 25.01 21.64
N ILE A 420 -10.64 26.21 21.23
CA ILE A 420 -9.84 27.44 21.40
C ILE A 420 -9.74 27.83 22.88
N THR A 421 -10.83 27.74 23.66
CA THR A 421 -10.79 28.00 25.11
C THR A 421 -9.90 26.99 25.84
N GLN A 422 -9.99 25.70 25.49
CA GLN A 422 -9.16 24.64 26.04
C GLN A 422 -7.67 24.90 25.79
N VAL A 423 -7.26 25.23 24.56
CA VAL A 423 -5.86 25.54 24.23
C VAL A 423 -5.32 26.76 25.00
N ILE A 424 -6.18 27.72 25.33
CA ILE A 424 -5.80 28.89 26.15
C ILE A 424 -5.59 28.50 27.62
N ASP A 425 -6.53 27.78 28.23
CA ASP A 425 -6.39 27.36 29.63
C ASP A 425 -5.29 26.30 29.83
N GLU A 426 -5.05 25.39 28.88
CA GLU A 426 -3.97 24.39 28.92
C GLU A 426 -2.54 24.98 28.84
N ASN A 427 -2.40 26.24 28.43
CA ASN A 427 -1.10 26.92 28.36
C ASN A 427 -1.00 28.15 29.28
N LYS A 428 -2.05 28.44 30.04
CA LYS A 428 -2.13 29.56 31.00
C LYS A 428 -1.00 29.54 32.02
N ASP A 429 -0.81 28.40 32.69
CA ASP A 429 0.23 28.23 33.70
C ASP A 429 1.64 28.45 33.12
N LYS A 430 1.88 28.08 31.86
CA LYS A 430 3.18 28.31 31.19
C LYS A 430 3.38 29.78 30.81
N LEU A 431 2.31 30.46 30.40
CA LEU A 431 2.33 31.88 30.05
C LEU A 431 2.59 32.72 31.30
N ASP A 432 1.89 32.42 32.40
CA ASP A 432 2.13 33.05 33.71
C ASP A 432 3.52 32.66 34.25
N GLU A 433 4.02 31.44 34.00
CA GLU A 433 5.38 31.03 34.39
C GLU A 433 6.48 31.75 33.58
N GLU A 434 6.31 32.02 32.28
CA GLU A 434 7.24 32.87 31.52
C GLU A 434 7.20 34.33 31.99
N ILE A 435 6.01 34.90 32.18
CA ILE A 435 5.83 36.29 32.63
C ILE A 435 6.46 36.51 34.01
N ASN A 436 6.31 35.56 34.94
CA ASN A 436 6.93 35.65 36.27
C ASN A 436 8.43 35.32 36.27
N LYS A 437 8.95 34.57 35.29
CA LYS A 437 10.40 34.29 35.16
C LYS A 437 11.20 35.45 34.56
N ASN A 438 10.57 36.40 33.86
CA ASN A 438 11.27 37.46 33.13
C ASN A 438 10.70 38.88 33.35
N PRO A 439 10.79 39.47 34.56
CA PRO A 439 10.38 40.87 34.79
C PRO A 439 11.22 41.91 34.03
N GLU A 440 12.48 41.59 33.70
CA GLU A 440 13.45 42.55 33.13
C GLU A 440 13.93 42.20 31.71
N LEU A 441 13.25 41.30 30.98
CA LEU A 441 13.54 41.00 29.56
C LEU A 441 13.15 42.16 28.61
N LEU A 442 12.88 43.35 29.17
CA LEU A 442 12.74 44.63 28.49
C LEU A 442 14.10 45.32 28.18
N SER A 443 15.25 44.80 28.64
CA SER A 443 16.56 45.46 28.41
C SER A 443 17.79 44.54 28.21
N SER A 444 18.33 44.59 26.98
CA SER A 444 19.77 44.49 26.60
C SER A 444 20.63 43.23 26.86
N ILE A 445 20.70 42.34 25.86
CA ILE A 445 21.89 41.77 25.12
C ILE A 445 23.22 41.46 25.87
N ASP A 446 23.76 40.22 25.74
CA ASP A 446 25.06 39.81 25.08
C ASP A 446 25.71 38.49 25.63
N VAL A 447 26.84 38.02 25.06
CA VAL A 447 27.27 36.60 24.94
C VAL A 447 28.73 36.29 25.39
N LYS A 448 28.99 35.05 25.93
CA LYS A 448 30.24 34.18 25.87
C LYS A 448 30.35 33.20 27.07
N SER A 449 31.05 32.04 27.09
CA SER A 449 31.57 31.09 26.06
C SER A 449 32.19 29.79 26.67
N ILE A 450 31.79 28.60 26.16
CA ILE A 450 32.57 27.35 25.80
C ILE A 450 33.68 26.77 26.74
N ASP A 451 33.63 25.45 27.07
CA ASP A 451 34.67 24.43 26.67
C ASP A 451 34.32 22.92 26.94
N ASP A 452 35.05 21.99 26.27
CA ASP A 452 34.88 20.50 26.12
C ASP A 452 36.13 19.73 26.70
N PRO A 453 36.43 18.39 26.56
CA PRO A 453 35.75 17.17 26.05
C PRO A 453 35.44 16.12 27.19
N VAL A 454 35.49 14.76 27.17
CA VAL A 454 36.26 13.61 26.56
C VAL A 454 35.29 12.36 26.59
N ILE A 455 35.17 11.35 25.69
CA ILE A 455 36.05 10.53 24.79
C ILE A 455 36.84 9.46 25.62
N ILE A 456 37.06 8.15 25.33
CA ILE A 456 37.02 7.15 24.20
C ILE A 456 36.60 5.75 24.78
N PRO A 457 36.52 4.57 24.07
CA PRO A 457 36.43 4.22 22.63
C PRO A 457 35.24 3.26 22.30
N GLY A 458 35.23 2.58 21.14
CA GLY A 458 34.26 1.53 20.75
C GLY A 458 34.84 0.53 19.73
N GLU A 459 34.00 -0.34 19.14
CA GLU A 459 34.38 -1.36 18.12
C GLU A 459 33.30 -1.52 17.00
N ASP A 460 33.68 -2.18 15.90
CA ASP A 460 32.83 -2.76 14.83
C ASP A 460 31.98 -1.85 13.90
N GLY A 461 32.32 -0.55 13.82
CA GLY A 461 32.46 0.12 12.50
C GLY A 461 31.25 0.25 11.55
N LYS A 462 30.00 0.25 12.02
CA LYS A 462 28.81 0.58 11.19
C LYS A 462 27.83 1.55 11.90
N PRO A 463 27.55 2.75 11.32
CA PRO A 463 26.48 3.62 11.80
C PRO A 463 25.08 3.04 11.54
N PRO A 464 24.06 3.39 12.35
CA PRO A 464 22.69 2.89 12.19
C PRO A 464 21.86 3.68 11.16
N LEU A 465 20.94 2.98 10.50
CA LEU A 465 19.94 3.56 9.59
C LEU A 465 18.87 4.37 10.35
N LEU A 466 18.55 5.57 9.84
CA LEU A 466 17.44 6.40 10.33
C LEU A 466 16.08 5.88 9.86
N LYS A 467 15.02 6.14 10.63
CA LYS A 467 13.65 5.70 10.30
C LYS A 467 12.82 6.80 9.63
N LYS A 468 11.87 6.38 8.78
CA LYS A 468 10.90 7.20 8.00
C LYS A 468 10.23 8.32 8.84
N SER A 469 9.84 8.04 10.08
CA SER A 469 9.25 9.02 10.99
C SER A 469 10.24 10.08 11.51
N GLN A 470 11.52 9.72 11.67
CA GLN A 470 12.59 10.66 11.99
C GLN A 470 12.91 11.54 10.78
N LEU A 471 12.90 10.98 9.56
CA LEU A 471 13.06 11.75 8.32
C LEU A 471 11.94 12.77 8.11
N ILE A 472 10.68 12.40 8.39
CA ILE A 472 9.53 13.33 8.32
C ILE A 472 9.65 14.45 9.36
N ASN A 473 10.05 14.13 10.59
CA ASN A 473 10.26 15.14 11.63
C ASN A 473 11.50 16.02 11.36
N TYR A 474 12.55 15.47 10.75
CA TYR A 474 13.73 16.21 10.26
C TYR A 474 13.35 17.19 9.15
N ILE A 475 12.57 16.77 8.15
CA ILE A 475 12.06 17.65 7.09
C ILE A 475 11.19 18.77 7.67
N LYS A 476 10.34 18.48 8.67
CA LYS A 476 9.55 19.51 9.37
C LYS A 476 10.43 20.48 10.16
N ALA A 477 11.30 19.97 11.03
CA ALA A 477 12.20 20.79 11.83
C ALA A 477 13.13 21.68 10.99
N VAL A 478 13.73 21.14 9.92
CA VAL A 478 14.53 21.92 8.96
C VAL A 478 13.65 22.94 8.23
N SER A 479 12.42 22.58 7.84
CA SER A 479 11.46 23.53 7.26
C SER A 479 11.03 24.62 8.25
N GLU A 480 11.10 24.40 9.56
CA GLU A 480 10.68 25.36 10.58
C GLU A 480 11.85 26.25 11.07
N ASP A 481 13.05 25.69 11.25
CA ASP A 481 14.29 26.46 11.45
C ASP A 481 14.61 27.34 10.22
N LEU A 482 14.27 26.92 8.99
CA LEU A 482 14.43 27.76 7.79
C LEU A 482 13.40 28.91 7.69
N LYS A 483 12.32 28.90 8.48
CA LYS A 483 11.32 29.99 8.51
C LYS A 483 11.70 31.12 9.47
N THR A 484 12.63 30.90 10.39
CA THR A 484 13.04 31.87 11.42
C THR A 484 14.29 32.68 11.05
N VAL A 485 14.89 32.43 9.88
CA VAL A 485 16.05 33.18 9.37
C VAL A 485 15.60 34.49 8.70
N GLU A 486 15.47 35.57 9.49
CA GLU A 486 15.38 36.93 8.95
C GLU A 486 16.76 37.42 8.48
N VAL A 487 16.99 37.46 7.16
CA VAL A 487 18.09 38.25 6.55
C VAL A 487 17.61 38.89 5.25
N GLU A 488 17.84 40.20 5.11
CA GLU A 488 17.63 40.93 3.87
C GLU A 488 18.75 40.64 2.84
N THR A 489 18.44 39.98 1.72
CA THR A 489 18.93 40.38 0.37
C THR A 489 18.41 39.47 -0.76
N SER A 490 18.11 40.09 -1.91
CA SER A 490 17.98 39.49 -3.25
C SER A 490 17.40 38.07 -3.36
N ILE A 491 16.08 37.96 -3.20
CA ILE A 491 15.24 36.76 -3.43
C ILE A 491 15.62 35.98 -4.71
N ALA A 492 16.03 36.66 -5.77
CA ALA A 492 16.36 36.04 -7.06
C ALA A 492 17.59 35.11 -7.02
N LYS A 493 18.58 35.35 -6.14
CA LYS A 493 19.71 34.42 -5.96
C LYS A 493 19.28 33.12 -5.28
N ASN A 494 18.33 33.19 -4.35
CA ASN A 494 17.88 32.03 -3.58
C ASN A 494 17.02 31.08 -4.43
N TYR A 495 16.17 31.60 -5.33
CA TYR A 495 15.48 30.76 -6.31
C TYR A 495 16.47 30.04 -7.22
N LYS A 496 17.45 30.75 -7.80
CA LYS A 496 18.47 30.15 -8.66
C LYS A 496 19.29 29.05 -7.94
N LEU A 497 19.59 29.23 -6.65
CA LEU A 497 20.27 28.21 -5.85
C LEU A 497 19.40 26.97 -5.60
N MET A 498 18.08 27.14 -5.39
CA MET A 498 17.14 26.02 -5.33
C MET A 498 17.01 25.31 -6.67
N ASP A 499 16.87 26.02 -7.80
CA ASP A 499 16.87 25.43 -9.15
C ASP A 499 18.13 24.57 -9.38
N ILE A 500 19.30 25.05 -8.99
CA ILE A 500 20.57 24.30 -9.15
C ILE A 500 20.58 23.02 -8.29
N ILE A 501 20.02 23.06 -7.08
CA ILE A 501 19.90 21.88 -6.19
C ILE A 501 18.86 20.89 -6.76
N GLU A 502 17.73 21.39 -7.25
CA GLU A 502 16.64 20.58 -7.83
C GLU A 502 17.09 19.89 -9.13
N ASN A 503 17.82 20.58 -10.00
CA ASN A 503 18.44 19.97 -11.18
C ASN A 503 19.52 18.94 -10.82
N CYS A 504 20.39 19.20 -9.82
CA CYS A 504 21.33 18.18 -9.32
C CYS A 504 20.62 16.92 -8.79
N LEU A 505 19.42 17.07 -8.20
CA LEU A 505 18.62 15.94 -7.74
C LEU A 505 17.99 15.18 -8.92
N ILE A 506 17.53 15.88 -9.97
CA ILE A 506 16.96 15.29 -11.18
C ILE A 506 18.02 14.51 -11.99
N GLU A 507 19.22 15.07 -12.17
CA GLU A 507 20.35 14.41 -12.85
C GLU A 507 20.73 13.08 -12.16
N VAL A 508 20.81 13.09 -10.82
CA VAL A 508 21.08 11.89 -10.01
C VAL A 508 19.92 10.88 -10.06
N TYR A 509 18.67 11.34 -10.17
CA TYR A 509 17.49 10.47 -10.34
C TYR A 509 17.46 9.81 -11.73
N ALA A 510 17.97 10.49 -12.77
CA ALA A 510 18.03 9.99 -14.13
C ALA A 510 19.22 9.03 -14.39
N GLY A 511 20.18 8.95 -13.46
CA GLY A 511 21.36 8.10 -13.59
C GLY A 511 22.44 8.64 -14.54
N ASP A 512 22.46 9.94 -14.82
CA ASP A 512 23.44 10.55 -15.73
C ASP A 512 24.86 10.60 -15.11
N GLU A 513 25.84 10.00 -15.77
CA GLU A 513 27.24 9.99 -15.34
C GLU A 513 27.89 11.40 -15.34
N ASN A 514 27.26 12.39 -16.00
CA ASN A 514 27.84 13.73 -16.23
C ASN A 514 27.50 14.80 -15.17
N TYR A 515 26.91 14.43 -14.02
CA TYR A 515 26.51 15.32 -12.89
C TYR A 515 27.60 16.27 -12.34
N SER A 516 28.82 16.22 -12.87
CA SER A 516 29.96 17.04 -12.46
C SER A 516 29.77 18.54 -12.72
N ASP A 517 29.03 18.96 -13.76
CA ASP A 517 28.96 20.39 -14.15
C ASP A 517 27.95 21.19 -13.32
N SER A 518 26.73 20.68 -13.11
CA SER A 518 25.77 21.28 -12.16
C SER A 518 26.36 21.34 -10.74
N MET A 519 27.13 20.33 -10.35
CA MET A 519 27.88 20.32 -9.09
C MET A 519 29.04 21.35 -9.04
N LYS A 520 29.70 21.67 -10.16
CA LYS A 520 30.68 22.78 -10.25
C LYS A 520 30.00 24.14 -10.12
N ILE A 521 28.81 24.31 -10.72
CA ILE A 521 28.02 25.55 -10.63
C ILE A 521 27.54 25.78 -9.19
N LEU A 522 27.01 24.74 -8.53
CA LEU A 522 26.63 24.78 -7.11
C LEU A 522 27.82 25.18 -6.22
N LYS A 523 28.99 24.58 -6.45
CA LYS A 523 30.24 24.91 -5.75
C LYS A 523 30.68 26.36 -5.96
N SER A 524 30.41 26.94 -7.13
CA SER A 524 30.71 28.34 -7.46
C SER A 524 29.78 29.35 -6.76
N GLU A 525 28.46 29.12 -6.75
CA GLU A 525 27.52 30.04 -6.06
C GLU A 525 27.71 29.99 -4.53
N LEU A 526 28.00 28.80 -3.97
CA LEU A 526 28.32 28.64 -2.54
C LEU A 526 29.60 29.38 -2.12
N GLN A 527 30.62 29.46 -2.98
CA GLN A 527 31.85 30.22 -2.72
C GLN A 527 31.68 31.75 -2.81
N THR A 528 30.55 32.25 -3.33
CA THR A 528 30.31 33.71 -3.52
C THR A 528 29.25 34.30 -2.60
N THR A 529 28.69 33.51 -1.66
CA THR A 529 27.60 33.95 -0.78
C THR A 529 27.88 33.61 0.70
N PRO A 530 28.79 34.34 1.39
CA PRO A 530 29.34 33.93 2.69
C PRO A 530 28.31 33.73 3.81
N MET A 531 27.21 34.52 3.84
CA MET A 531 26.19 34.40 4.88
C MET A 531 25.39 33.08 4.79
N ILE A 532 25.17 32.56 3.57
CA ILE A 532 24.53 31.24 3.40
C ILE A 532 25.52 30.14 3.81
N GLN A 533 26.80 30.29 3.44
CA GLN A 533 27.86 29.34 3.80
C GLN A 533 28.06 29.23 5.32
N ASP A 534 28.14 30.36 6.02
CA ASP A 534 28.27 30.45 7.49
C ASP A 534 27.00 29.91 8.18
N SER A 535 25.81 30.22 7.67
CA SER A 535 24.54 29.66 8.17
C SER A 535 24.46 28.14 7.98
N LEU A 536 24.89 27.63 6.83
CA LEU A 536 24.92 26.20 6.54
C LEU A 536 25.94 25.47 7.43
N VAL A 537 27.13 26.04 7.63
CA VAL A 537 28.13 25.52 8.59
C VAL A 537 27.55 25.51 10.00
N LYS A 538 26.84 26.57 10.42
CA LYS A 538 26.17 26.63 11.74
C LYS A 538 25.09 25.58 11.88
N ILE A 539 24.24 25.36 10.88
CA ILE A 539 23.22 24.29 10.89
C ILE A 539 23.88 22.90 10.94
N LEU A 540 24.91 22.66 10.13
CA LEU A 540 25.65 21.38 10.12
C LEU A 540 26.41 21.13 11.44
N VAL A 541 26.97 22.16 12.08
CA VAL A 541 27.69 22.03 13.36
C VAL A 541 26.74 21.95 14.56
N LYS A 542 25.61 22.67 14.55
CA LYS A 542 24.50 22.56 15.52
C LYS A 542 23.96 21.13 15.54
N ASN A 543 23.69 20.58 14.37
CA ASN A 543 23.01 19.29 14.20
C ASN A 543 23.97 18.11 13.95
N LYS A 544 25.30 18.29 14.05
CA LYS A 544 26.32 17.27 13.72
C LYS A 544 26.13 15.92 14.40
N LYS A 545 25.57 15.95 15.63
CA LYS A 545 25.29 14.78 16.46
C LYS A 545 24.12 13.93 15.95
N GLU A 546 23.21 14.54 15.19
CA GLU A 546 22.02 13.92 14.59
C GLU A 546 22.27 13.54 13.13
N LEU A 547 23.12 14.31 12.44
CA LEU A 547 23.64 14.03 11.09
C LEU A 547 24.70 12.90 11.05
N GLY A 548 25.04 12.28 12.18
CA GLY A 548 26.03 11.20 12.27
C GLY A 548 27.49 11.64 12.07
N LEU A 549 27.77 12.94 12.07
CA LEU A 549 29.09 13.52 11.81
C LEU A 549 29.97 13.47 13.07
N VAL A 550 30.62 12.33 13.31
CA VAL A 550 31.46 12.08 14.49
C VAL A 550 32.95 12.10 14.13
N GLY A 551 33.63 13.20 14.47
CA GLY A 551 35.08 13.35 14.32
C GLY A 551 35.55 14.78 14.58
N THR A 552 36.85 14.97 14.85
CA THR A 552 37.46 16.28 15.16
C THR A 552 37.47 17.27 13.99
N LEU A 553 37.07 16.84 12.79
CA LEU A 553 36.96 17.68 11.58
C LEU A 553 35.67 18.53 11.52
N VAL A 554 34.71 18.36 12.45
CA VAL A 554 33.41 19.06 12.43
C VAL A 554 33.23 19.98 13.64
N ASN A 555 34.05 21.02 13.67
CA ASN A 555 33.77 22.31 14.31
C ASN A 555 33.78 23.41 13.23
N GLU A 556 33.23 24.59 13.52
CA GLU A 556 33.15 25.69 12.53
C GLU A 556 34.52 26.02 11.93
N ASP A 557 35.55 26.03 12.76
CA ASP A 557 36.92 26.37 12.39
C ASP A 557 37.56 25.36 11.42
N SER A 558 37.24 24.06 11.53
CA SER A 558 37.65 23.01 10.58
C SER A 558 36.80 22.99 9.31
N MET A 559 35.48 23.19 9.43
CA MET A 559 34.56 23.28 8.29
C MET A 559 34.90 24.48 7.40
N ASN A 560 35.17 25.65 7.99
CA ASN A 560 35.57 26.85 7.26
C ASN A 560 36.94 26.65 6.58
N LYS A 561 37.91 25.97 7.21
CA LYS A 561 39.18 25.60 6.55
C LYS A 561 39.01 24.63 5.38
N LEU A 562 37.98 23.76 5.44
CA LEU A 562 37.58 22.85 4.36
C LEU A 562 37.03 23.59 3.14
N PHE A 563 36.40 24.77 3.35
CA PHE A 563 35.96 25.65 2.28
C PHE A 563 37.06 26.61 1.76
N ASP A 564 37.97 27.05 2.63
CA ASP A 564 38.88 28.17 2.37
C ASP A 564 40.22 27.79 1.70
N LYS A 565 40.61 26.51 1.65
CA LYS A 565 41.91 26.12 1.05
C LYS A 565 41.90 25.02 0.00
N LYS A 566 42.62 25.31 -1.08
CA LYS A 566 43.08 24.37 -2.12
C LYS A 566 43.84 23.21 -1.48
N VAL A 567 43.27 22.01 -1.49
CA VAL A 567 43.97 20.75 -1.20
C VAL A 567 43.61 19.73 -2.27
N SER A 568 44.62 19.05 -2.81
CA SER A 568 44.50 18.02 -3.84
C SER A 568 44.50 16.62 -3.22
N GLY A 569 43.46 15.83 -3.48
CA GLY A 569 43.34 14.45 -3.02
C GLY A 569 41.97 13.88 -3.38
N GLU A 570 41.90 12.59 -3.69
CA GLU A 570 40.70 11.95 -4.25
C GLU A 570 39.70 11.57 -3.16
N ASN A 571 38.65 12.38 -3.03
CA ASN A 571 37.25 11.97 -2.83
C ASN A 571 36.39 13.24 -2.76
N THR A 572 35.49 13.45 -3.71
CA THR A 572 34.78 14.73 -3.84
C THR A 572 33.44 14.75 -3.10
N LEU A 573 33.11 15.91 -2.52
CA LEU A 573 31.93 16.11 -1.66
C LEU A 573 30.61 15.63 -2.30
N GLY A 574 30.45 15.78 -3.62
CA GLY A 574 29.26 15.34 -4.35
C GLY A 574 29.04 13.81 -4.32
N GLN A 575 30.11 13.02 -4.35
CA GLN A 575 30.01 11.54 -4.36
C GLN A 575 29.49 10.99 -3.02
N VAL A 576 29.79 11.66 -1.91
CA VAL A 576 29.30 11.27 -0.57
C VAL A 576 27.82 11.65 -0.41
N VAL A 577 27.42 12.82 -0.90
CA VAL A 577 26.03 13.29 -0.84
C VAL A 577 25.12 12.47 -1.77
N GLY A 578 25.50 12.24 -3.03
CA GLY A 578 24.71 11.50 -4.01
C GLY A 578 24.42 10.06 -3.59
N ASN A 579 25.44 9.31 -3.18
CA ASN A 579 25.29 7.93 -2.71
C ASN A 579 24.39 7.81 -1.47
N THR A 580 24.40 8.82 -0.59
CA THR A 580 23.53 8.86 0.59
C THR A 580 22.07 9.12 0.21
N PHE A 581 21.82 9.87 -0.86
CA PHE A 581 20.46 10.19 -1.32
C PHE A 581 19.81 9.06 -2.10
N ALA A 582 20.56 8.39 -2.99
CA ALA A 582 20.05 7.26 -3.79
C ALA A 582 19.54 6.09 -2.91
N GLN A 583 20.27 5.77 -1.83
CA GLN A 583 19.89 4.70 -0.90
C GLN A 583 18.62 4.99 -0.08
N VAL A 584 18.20 6.25 0.03
CA VAL A 584 16.93 6.64 0.69
C VAL A 584 15.75 6.42 -0.24
N LEU A 585 15.96 6.47 -1.56
CA LEU A 585 14.90 6.39 -2.58
C LEU A 585 14.49 4.95 -2.92
N ASP A 586 15.45 4.03 -3.03
CA ASP A 586 15.21 2.60 -3.29
C ASP A 586 14.30 1.95 -2.21
N GLY A 587 14.46 2.40 -0.95
CA GLY A 587 13.60 2.02 0.18
C GLY A 587 12.20 2.67 0.20
N VAL A 588 11.79 3.41 -0.84
CA VAL A 588 10.43 3.97 -0.99
C VAL A 588 9.60 3.19 -2.02
N LEU A 589 10.25 2.57 -3.01
CA LEU A 589 9.60 1.94 -4.17
C LEU A 589 9.27 0.44 -3.97
N THR A 590 9.66 -0.15 -2.84
CA THR A 590 9.69 -1.61 -2.62
C THR A 590 8.60 -2.17 -1.69
N ASP A 591 7.76 -1.34 -1.08
CA ASP A 591 6.67 -1.77 -0.16
C ASP A 591 5.31 -2.00 -0.89
N LYS A 592 4.94 -3.27 -1.04
CA LYS A 592 3.60 -3.81 -1.39
C LYS A 592 3.26 -4.93 -0.38
N THR A 593 2.07 -5.13 0.20
CA THR A 593 0.71 -4.54 0.08
C THR A 593 -0.04 -4.61 1.44
N PRO A 594 -1.14 -3.86 1.65
CA PRO A 594 -2.12 -4.07 2.74
C PRO A 594 -3.43 -4.76 2.27
N ASP A 595 -4.27 -5.17 3.23
CA ASP A 595 -5.57 -5.87 3.07
C ASP A 595 -6.43 -5.44 1.87
N ASN A 596 -6.83 -6.42 1.03
CA ASN A 596 -8.13 -6.53 0.36
C ASN A 596 -8.19 -7.90 -0.36
N ASN A 597 -9.37 -8.39 -0.74
CA ASN A 597 -9.53 -9.56 -1.62
C ASN A 597 -9.22 -9.24 -3.11
N VAL A 598 -8.23 -8.37 -3.33
CA VAL A 598 -7.82 -7.84 -4.63
C VAL A 598 -6.30 -8.02 -4.78
N ALA A 599 -5.87 -8.77 -5.78
CA ALA A 599 -4.46 -9.02 -6.06
C ALA A 599 -3.97 -8.20 -7.27
N TYR A 600 -2.96 -7.34 -7.05
CA TYR A 600 -2.29 -6.51 -8.07
C TYR A 600 -1.07 -7.23 -8.63
N ILE A 601 -1.17 -7.78 -9.83
CA ILE A 601 -0.20 -8.78 -10.34
C ILE A 601 0.85 -8.17 -11.28
N GLY A 602 0.48 -7.13 -12.03
CA GLY A 602 1.25 -6.67 -13.19
C GLY A 602 1.34 -7.76 -14.27
N ASP A 603 2.28 -7.59 -15.22
CA ASP A 603 2.44 -8.51 -16.35
C ASP A 603 3.10 -9.84 -15.94
N ARG A 604 2.29 -10.81 -15.52
CA ARG A 604 2.69 -12.21 -15.26
C ARG A 604 1.58 -13.18 -15.67
N VAL A 605 1.99 -14.43 -15.95
CA VAL A 605 1.07 -15.55 -16.23
C VAL A 605 0.24 -15.87 -14.99
N VAL A 606 -1.06 -16.07 -15.16
CA VAL A 606 -2.00 -16.41 -14.07
C VAL A 606 -2.71 -17.73 -14.37
N ASP A 607 -2.97 -18.50 -13.30
CA ASP A 607 -3.54 -19.86 -13.29
C ASP A 607 -4.87 -19.82 -12.51
N SER A 608 -6.03 -20.16 -13.10
CA SER A 608 -7.34 -19.83 -12.48
C SER A 608 -7.95 -20.84 -11.50
N ASP A 609 -7.48 -22.09 -11.47
CA ASP A 609 -8.34 -23.18 -10.99
C ASP A 609 -8.04 -23.71 -9.57
N LEU A 610 -9.05 -23.65 -8.70
CA LEU A 610 -9.09 -24.25 -7.36
C LEU A 610 -10.04 -25.46 -7.37
N GLY A 611 -9.55 -26.60 -7.88
CA GLY A 611 -10.37 -27.73 -8.36
C GLY A 611 -11.05 -28.67 -7.34
N THR A 612 -11.62 -29.75 -7.89
CA THR A 612 -12.17 -30.94 -7.19
C THR A 612 -11.87 -32.24 -7.99
N SER A 613 -12.11 -33.44 -7.45
CA SER A 613 -11.60 -34.74 -7.96
C SER A 613 -12.46 -35.94 -7.50
N THR A 614 -12.32 -37.20 -7.95
CA THR A 614 -11.40 -37.90 -8.90
C THR A 614 -12.25 -38.92 -9.75
N PRO A 615 -11.94 -40.21 -10.12
CA PRO A 615 -10.74 -41.08 -10.02
C PRO A 615 -10.29 -41.90 -11.27
N SER A 616 -8.99 -42.19 -11.33
CA SER A 616 -8.35 -43.47 -11.70
C SER A 616 -8.74 -44.25 -12.99
N ILE A 617 -7.87 -44.19 -14.02
CA ILE A 617 -6.98 -45.32 -14.44
C ILE A 617 -5.58 -44.72 -14.77
N THR A 618 -4.50 -45.48 -14.69
CA THR A 618 -3.07 -45.02 -14.78
C THR A 618 -2.19 -45.95 -15.63
N PRO A 619 -0.92 -45.60 -15.96
CA PRO A 619 -0.25 -44.28 -16.11
C PRO A 619 0.42 -44.09 -17.50
N PRO A 620 0.93 -42.88 -17.82
CA PRO A 620 2.38 -42.65 -17.67
C PRO A 620 2.72 -41.43 -16.79
N THR A 621 4.00 -41.29 -16.42
CA THR A 621 4.45 -40.34 -15.38
C THR A 621 4.48 -38.87 -15.81
N ILE A 622 3.78 -38.03 -15.04
CA ILE A 622 3.77 -36.56 -15.12
C ILE A 622 4.78 -36.00 -14.09
N PRO A 623 5.54 -34.93 -14.40
CA PRO A 623 6.39 -34.26 -13.41
C PRO A 623 5.54 -33.58 -12.31
N SER A 624 5.86 -33.87 -11.04
CA SER A 624 5.11 -33.39 -9.87
C SER A 624 5.24 -31.87 -9.65
N THR A 625 4.21 -31.11 -10.01
CA THR A 625 4.04 -29.71 -9.59
C THR A 625 3.58 -29.66 -8.13
N THR A 626 4.52 -29.69 -7.19
CA THR A 626 4.22 -29.52 -5.76
C THR A 626 3.58 -28.15 -5.50
N PRO A 627 2.47 -28.06 -4.73
CA PRO A 627 1.86 -26.79 -4.38
C PRO A 627 2.85 -25.78 -3.78
N GLN A 628 2.77 -24.51 -4.19
CA GLN A 628 3.60 -23.45 -3.63
C GLN A 628 2.97 -22.86 -2.37
N ILE A 629 3.78 -22.74 -1.32
CA ILE A 629 3.38 -22.16 -0.04
C ILE A 629 3.73 -20.66 -0.06
N ILE A 630 2.71 -19.82 -0.23
CA ILE A 630 2.83 -18.36 -0.15
C ILE A 630 2.62 -17.95 1.32
N PRO A 631 3.52 -17.17 1.95
CA PRO A 631 3.33 -16.73 3.33
C PRO A 631 2.26 -15.63 3.43
N SER A 632 1.26 -15.81 4.30
CA SER A 632 0.36 -14.76 4.74
C SER A 632 1.09 -13.87 5.75
N LYS A 633 1.38 -12.62 5.40
CA LYS A 633 2.16 -11.71 6.24
C LYS A 633 1.26 -10.90 7.16
N LEU A 634 1.34 -11.15 8.47
CA LEU A 634 0.63 -10.44 9.52
C LEU A 634 1.60 -9.48 10.20
N ALA A 635 1.81 -8.31 9.59
CA ALA A 635 2.81 -7.34 10.02
C ALA A 635 2.35 -5.89 9.77
N GLY A 636 2.61 -5.02 10.72
CA GLY A 636 2.47 -3.57 10.58
C GLY A 636 3.81 -2.84 10.68
N ASP A 637 3.79 -1.51 10.51
CA ASP A 637 4.97 -0.64 10.61
C ASP A 637 5.69 -0.73 11.97
N ASP A 638 4.96 -1.13 13.01
CA ASP A 638 5.50 -1.51 14.31
C ASP A 638 4.72 -2.67 14.96
N ARG A 639 5.12 -2.99 16.19
CA ARG A 639 4.53 -4.04 17.04
C ARG A 639 3.06 -3.80 17.40
N TYR A 640 2.63 -2.54 17.56
CA TYR A 640 1.23 -2.21 17.90
C TYR A 640 0.32 -2.51 16.73
N LYS A 641 0.69 -2.03 15.53
CA LYS A 641 -0.05 -2.33 14.30
C LYS A 641 0.06 -3.81 13.92
N THR A 642 1.21 -4.47 14.13
CA THR A 642 1.35 -5.93 13.96
C THR A 642 0.33 -6.71 14.79
N ALA A 643 0.06 -6.32 16.03
CA ALA A 643 -0.99 -6.93 16.86
C ALA A 643 -2.41 -6.66 16.33
N VAL A 644 -2.65 -5.52 15.67
CA VAL A 644 -3.91 -5.22 14.97
C VAL A 644 -4.09 -6.13 13.74
N GLU A 645 -3.06 -6.34 12.92
CA GLU A 645 -3.13 -7.25 11.76
C GLU A 645 -3.40 -8.71 12.18
N ILE A 646 -2.74 -9.17 13.25
CA ILE A 646 -3.02 -10.47 13.90
C ILE A 646 -4.48 -10.56 14.40
N SER A 647 -5.03 -9.44 14.87
CA SER A 647 -6.40 -9.36 15.38
C SER A 647 -7.45 -9.43 14.26
N LYS A 648 -7.21 -8.77 13.11
CA LYS A 648 -8.06 -8.90 11.92
C LYS A 648 -8.17 -10.35 11.42
N GLU A 649 -7.03 -11.03 11.25
CA GLU A 649 -6.95 -12.42 10.77
C GLU A 649 -7.62 -13.44 11.71
N GLY A 650 -7.92 -13.07 12.96
CA GLY A 650 -8.62 -13.92 13.93
C GLY A 650 -10.07 -13.53 14.21
N TRP A 651 -10.40 -12.24 14.21
CA TRP A 651 -11.63 -11.72 14.82
C TRP A 651 -12.26 -10.58 14.01
N ASN A 652 -13.41 -10.87 13.40
CA ASN A 652 -14.29 -9.83 12.83
C ASN A 652 -14.95 -8.97 13.93
N LYS A 653 -15.17 -9.58 15.11
CA LYS A 653 -15.65 -8.97 16.36
C LYS A 653 -15.03 -9.75 17.53
N SER A 654 -14.80 -9.11 18.68
CA SER A 654 -14.67 -9.84 19.95
C SER A 654 -15.20 -9.02 21.12
N ASP A 655 -15.98 -9.65 22.00
CA ASP A 655 -16.57 -8.98 23.18
C ASP A 655 -15.52 -8.63 24.24
N THR A 656 -14.34 -9.25 24.21
CA THR A 656 -13.19 -8.94 25.07
C THR A 656 -11.94 -8.66 24.26
N VAL A 657 -11.14 -7.66 24.66
CA VAL A 657 -9.76 -7.45 24.18
C VAL A 657 -8.79 -7.57 25.34
N PHE A 658 -7.60 -8.15 25.10
CA PHE A 658 -6.50 -8.15 26.06
C PHE A 658 -5.50 -7.05 25.69
N ILE A 659 -5.06 -6.29 26.69
CA ILE A 659 -4.03 -5.25 26.56
C ILE A 659 -2.82 -5.66 27.39
N VAL A 660 -1.71 -5.95 26.71
CA VAL A 660 -0.40 -6.24 27.33
C VAL A 660 0.58 -5.10 27.02
N SER A 661 1.63 -4.94 27.84
CA SER A 661 2.65 -3.93 27.55
C SER A 661 3.42 -4.34 26.29
N GLY A 662 3.54 -3.41 25.34
CA GLY A 662 4.30 -3.60 24.11
C GLY A 662 5.80 -3.34 24.28
N GLU A 663 6.28 -2.99 25.47
CA GLU A 663 7.67 -2.56 25.70
C GLU A 663 8.57 -3.71 26.15
N ASP A 664 9.76 -3.83 25.56
CA ASP A 664 10.65 -5.00 25.72
C ASP A 664 11.03 -5.32 27.18
N LYS A 665 11.06 -4.32 28.07
CA LYS A 665 11.31 -4.50 29.52
C LYS A 665 10.11 -5.09 30.28
N ASN A 666 8.90 -4.91 29.74
CA ASN A 666 7.61 -5.13 30.39
C ASN A 666 6.79 -6.28 29.75
N LEU A 667 7.27 -6.87 28.64
CA LEU A 667 6.63 -8.01 27.95
C LEU A 667 6.31 -9.21 28.87
N VAL A 668 7.08 -9.38 29.95
CA VAL A 668 7.07 -10.59 30.78
C VAL A 668 5.72 -10.82 31.49
N ASP A 669 4.99 -9.74 31.82
CA ASP A 669 3.63 -9.84 32.38
C ASP A 669 2.64 -10.49 31.37
N GLY A 670 2.82 -10.23 30.07
CA GLY A 670 1.90 -10.68 29.01
C GLY A 670 2.07 -12.16 28.60
N LEU A 671 3.24 -12.77 28.82
CA LEU A 671 3.60 -14.11 28.29
C LEU A 671 2.61 -15.23 28.63
N THR A 672 1.90 -15.07 29.74
CA THR A 672 0.95 -16.07 30.28
C THR A 672 -0.51 -15.74 29.99
N ALA A 673 -0.79 -14.64 29.28
CA ALA A 673 -2.15 -14.22 28.93
C ALA A 673 -2.82 -15.09 27.85
N THR A 674 -2.06 -15.73 26.96
CA THR A 674 -2.59 -16.50 25.82
C THR A 674 -3.66 -17.54 26.20
N PRO A 675 -3.51 -18.39 27.24
CA PRO A 675 -4.58 -19.26 27.74
C PRO A 675 -5.88 -18.54 28.09
N LEU A 676 -5.80 -17.42 28.82
CA LEU A 676 -6.97 -16.65 29.24
C LEU A 676 -7.63 -15.91 28.08
N ALA A 677 -6.84 -15.33 27.17
CA ALA A 677 -7.33 -14.73 25.93
C ALA A 677 -8.02 -15.76 25.01
N SER A 678 -7.40 -16.95 24.83
CA SER A 678 -7.98 -18.06 24.05
C SER A 678 -9.28 -18.58 24.67
N SER A 679 -9.39 -18.61 26.00
CA SER A 679 -10.63 -19.04 26.68
C SER A 679 -11.81 -18.09 26.49
N LYS A 680 -11.55 -16.81 26.19
CA LYS A 680 -12.53 -15.75 25.92
C LYS A 680 -12.72 -15.45 24.43
N ASP A 681 -12.06 -16.21 23.55
CA ASP A 681 -11.95 -15.97 22.12
C ASP A 681 -11.59 -14.50 21.79
N ALA A 682 -10.48 -14.04 22.37
CA ALA A 682 -10.06 -12.64 22.37
C ALA A 682 -8.64 -12.44 21.81
N PRO A 683 -8.39 -11.37 21.03
CA PRO A 683 -7.04 -10.97 20.62
C PRO A 683 -6.24 -10.34 21.77
N ILE A 684 -4.91 -10.41 21.66
CA ILE A 684 -3.97 -9.62 22.48
C ILE A 684 -3.47 -8.45 21.63
N LEU A 685 -3.83 -7.23 22.03
CA LEU A 685 -3.27 -5.99 21.50
C LEU A 685 -2.25 -5.39 22.48
N LEU A 686 -1.45 -4.44 21.99
CA LEU A 686 -0.33 -3.85 22.74
C LEU A 686 -0.60 -2.39 23.13
N THR A 687 0.03 -1.94 24.21
CA THR A 687 0.05 -0.53 24.65
C THR A 687 1.47 -0.08 25.02
N LYS A 688 1.76 1.23 24.92
CA LYS A 688 2.93 1.82 25.62
C LYS A 688 2.62 1.90 27.11
N ASN A 689 3.62 2.18 27.95
CA ASN A 689 3.41 2.31 29.39
C ASN A 689 2.32 3.31 29.78
N ASN A 690 2.28 4.47 29.11
CA ASN A 690 1.49 5.63 29.53
C ASN A 690 0.48 6.12 28.46
N SER A 691 0.34 5.42 27.35
CA SER A 691 -0.50 5.85 26.23
C SER A 691 -0.91 4.67 25.37
N LEU A 692 -2.20 4.58 25.05
CA LEU A 692 -2.71 3.62 24.07
C LEU A 692 -2.43 4.12 22.64
N ALA A 693 -1.98 3.25 21.74
CA ALA A 693 -1.73 3.63 20.35
C ALA A 693 -3.05 3.85 19.59
N ASN A 694 -3.07 4.78 18.62
CA ASN A 694 -4.26 5.05 17.81
C ASN A 694 -4.76 3.82 17.06
N ASP A 695 -3.85 2.96 16.57
CA ASP A 695 -4.21 1.69 15.94
C ASP A 695 -4.91 0.75 16.92
N THR A 696 -4.41 0.63 18.16
CA THR A 696 -5.05 -0.15 19.23
C THR A 696 -6.41 0.44 19.64
N ILE A 697 -6.54 1.76 19.71
CA ILE A 697 -7.81 2.47 19.96
C ILE A 697 -8.84 2.15 18.86
N ASN A 698 -8.42 2.20 17.60
CA ASN A 698 -9.29 1.96 16.46
C ASN A 698 -9.65 0.47 16.32
N GLU A 699 -8.76 -0.43 16.71
CA GLU A 699 -9.03 -1.87 16.71
C GLU A 699 -10.02 -2.27 17.82
N ILE A 700 -9.92 -1.71 19.03
CA ILE A 700 -10.95 -1.89 20.08
C ILE A 700 -12.33 -1.42 19.58
N LYS A 701 -12.39 -0.30 18.84
CA LYS A 701 -13.62 0.18 18.20
C LYS A 701 -14.12 -0.80 17.13
N ARG A 702 -13.25 -1.28 16.23
CA ARG A 702 -13.60 -2.23 15.16
C ARG A 702 -14.15 -3.54 15.72
N LEU A 703 -13.51 -4.08 16.75
CA LEU A 703 -13.93 -5.31 17.43
C LEU A 703 -15.23 -5.15 18.24
N ASN A 704 -15.68 -3.91 18.48
CA ASN A 704 -16.87 -3.56 19.27
C ASN A 704 -16.89 -4.25 20.64
N SER A 705 -15.75 -4.18 21.35
CA SER A 705 -15.53 -4.91 22.61
C SER A 705 -16.18 -4.22 23.80
N SER A 706 -16.95 -4.98 24.59
CA SER A 706 -17.57 -4.52 25.83
C SER A 706 -16.67 -4.63 27.07
N GLN A 707 -15.64 -5.49 27.01
CA GLN A 707 -14.68 -5.70 28.10
C GLN A 707 -13.24 -5.55 27.58
N VAL A 708 -12.36 -4.94 28.38
CA VAL A 708 -10.92 -4.86 28.11
C VAL A 708 -10.15 -5.34 29.34
N ILE A 709 -9.32 -6.36 29.16
CA ILE A 709 -8.52 -6.95 30.23
C ILE A 709 -7.07 -6.47 30.10
N VAL A 710 -6.63 -5.64 31.03
CA VAL A 710 -5.27 -5.09 31.09
C VAL A 710 -4.38 -6.02 31.91
N ILE A 711 -3.32 -6.53 31.31
CA ILE A 711 -2.38 -7.47 31.95
C ILE A 711 -1.11 -6.74 32.35
N GLY A 712 -0.81 -6.75 33.65
CA GLY A 712 0.38 -6.13 34.24
C GLY A 712 0.08 -4.99 35.19
N GLY A 713 1.05 -4.70 36.06
CA GLY A 713 0.94 -3.66 37.09
C GLY A 713 0.96 -2.23 36.52
N GLN A 714 0.68 -1.24 37.37
CA GLN A 714 0.74 0.18 37.00
C GLN A 714 2.14 0.64 36.54
N SER A 715 3.19 -0.07 36.96
CA SER A 715 4.56 0.09 36.47
C SER A 715 4.77 -0.38 35.03
N SER A 716 3.98 -1.35 34.57
CA SER A 716 4.06 -1.95 33.22
C SER A 716 3.11 -1.25 32.24
N ILE A 717 1.91 -0.91 32.72
CA ILE A 717 0.83 -0.22 32.01
C ILE A 717 0.12 0.70 33.03
N SER A 718 0.29 2.01 32.94
CA SER A 718 -0.22 2.97 33.93
C SER A 718 -1.74 3.16 33.87
N GLU A 719 -2.29 4.03 34.72
CA GLU A 719 -3.72 4.38 34.71
C GLU A 719 -4.10 5.38 33.60
N SER A 720 -3.16 6.00 32.88
CA SER A 720 -3.54 6.79 31.69
C SER A 720 -4.06 5.89 30.57
N VAL A 721 -3.49 4.69 30.38
CA VAL A 721 -4.02 3.71 29.41
C VAL A 721 -5.44 3.25 29.78
N VAL A 722 -5.74 3.11 31.08
CA VAL A 722 -7.10 2.79 31.55
C VAL A 722 -8.08 3.93 31.24
N LYS A 723 -7.64 5.19 31.35
CA LYS A 723 -8.41 6.37 30.92
C LYS A 723 -8.59 6.39 29.40
N ASP A 724 -7.54 6.14 28.62
CA ASP A 724 -7.60 6.08 27.16
C ASP A 724 -8.66 5.07 26.69
N ILE A 725 -8.69 3.87 27.29
CA ILE A 725 -9.71 2.84 27.01
C ILE A 725 -11.12 3.35 27.38
N LYS A 726 -11.29 3.98 28.53
CA LYS A 726 -12.59 4.56 28.95
C LYS A 726 -13.04 5.75 28.08
N ASN A 727 -12.10 6.47 27.46
CA ASN A 727 -12.38 7.54 26.51
C ASN A 727 -12.83 7.02 25.13
N ILE A 728 -12.61 5.73 24.81
CA ILE A 728 -13.18 5.08 23.62
C ILE A 728 -14.70 4.97 23.76
N ASN A 729 -15.14 4.43 24.90
CA ASN A 729 -16.55 4.32 25.30
C ASN A 729 -16.58 4.06 26.81
N SER A 730 -17.25 4.94 27.57
CA SER A 730 -17.28 4.88 29.03
C SER A 730 -17.91 3.59 29.59
N ASN A 731 -18.72 2.90 28.78
CA ASN A 731 -19.38 1.64 29.14
C ASN A 731 -18.46 0.41 29.07
N ILE A 732 -17.27 0.50 28.46
CA ILE A 732 -16.31 -0.62 28.39
C ILE A 732 -15.88 -1.01 29.80
N GLU A 733 -16.09 -2.26 30.22
CA GLU A 733 -15.57 -2.77 31.49
C GLU A 733 -14.05 -2.93 31.37
N VAL A 734 -13.27 -2.16 32.15
CA VAL A 734 -11.81 -2.29 32.17
C VAL A 734 -11.40 -3.05 33.43
N LYS A 735 -10.76 -4.20 33.25
CA LYS A 735 -10.34 -5.09 34.33
C LYS A 735 -8.82 -5.30 34.29
N ARG A 736 -8.11 -4.89 35.34
CA ARG A 736 -6.67 -5.14 35.48
C ARG A 736 -6.43 -6.51 36.13
N ILE A 737 -5.50 -7.29 35.57
CA ILE A 737 -4.96 -8.51 36.19
C ILE A 737 -3.45 -8.33 36.32
N ALA A 738 -2.96 -8.36 37.56
CA ALA A 738 -1.56 -8.15 37.91
C ALA A 738 -1.24 -8.86 39.23
N GLY A 739 0.04 -8.96 39.55
CA GLY A 739 0.55 -9.15 40.91
C GLY A 739 1.69 -8.17 41.20
N SER A 740 2.34 -8.33 42.35
CA SER A 740 3.56 -7.59 42.71
C SER A 740 4.76 -7.90 41.81
N ASN A 741 4.69 -8.99 41.04
CA ASN A 741 5.75 -9.49 40.18
C ASN A 741 5.19 -10.48 39.13
N ARG A 742 6.00 -10.83 38.12
CA ARG A 742 5.64 -11.74 37.01
C ARG A 742 5.07 -13.11 37.44
N TYR A 743 5.55 -13.67 38.55
CA TYR A 743 5.07 -14.96 39.06
C TYR A 743 3.65 -14.83 39.58
N GLU A 744 3.39 -13.81 40.41
CA GLU A 744 2.06 -13.51 40.93
C GLU A 744 1.09 -13.05 39.82
N THR A 745 1.55 -12.28 38.82
CA THR A 745 0.75 -11.98 37.61
C THR A 745 0.29 -13.27 36.92
N SER A 746 1.19 -14.24 36.68
CA SER A 746 0.82 -15.51 36.06
C SER A 746 -0.15 -16.36 36.90
N LEU A 747 0.02 -16.35 38.22
CA LEU A 747 -0.89 -17.01 39.17
C LEU A 747 -2.28 -16.35 39.17
N ASN A 748 -2.35 -15.02 39.09
CA ASN A 748 -3.63 -14.30 39.08
C ASN A 748 -4.35 -14.41 37.72
N ILE A 749 -3.62 -14.60 36.61
CA ILE A 749 -4.18 -15.02 35.32
C ILE A 749 -4.74 -16.45 35.41
N ALA A 750 -4.01 -17.39 36.02
CA ALA A 750 -4.47 -18.77 36.21
C ALA A 750 -5.76 -18.85 37.07
N LYS A 751 -5.82 -18.09 38.16
CA LYS A 751 -7.02 -17.93 39.00
C LYS A 751 -8.20 -17.26 38.29
N GLU A 752 -7.98 -16.51 37.22
CA GLU A 752 -9.07 -15.92 36.42
C GLU A 752 -9.58 -16.91 35.37
N LEU A 753 -8.68 -17.64 34.71
CA LEU A 753 -9.01 -18.70 33.75
C LEU A 753 -9.86 -19.82 34.40
N ASP A 754 -9.46 -20.21 35.61
CA ASP A 754 -10.13 -21.19 36.46
C ASP A 754 -11.60 -20.85 36.80
N LYS A 755 -12.00 -19.57 36.80
CA LYS A 755 -13.40 -19.17 37.01
C LYS A 755 -14.33 -19.57 35.86
N THR A 756 -13.76 -20.02 34.73
CA THR A 756 -14.49 -20.30 33.48
C THR A 756 -14.16 -21.65 32.85
N ASN A 757 -13.09 -22.34 33.29
CA ASN A 757 -12.67 -23.65 32.80
C ASN A 757 -12.10 -24.47 33.97
N ASP A 758 -12.41 -25.77 34.05
CA ASP A 758 -11.84 -26.67 35.07
C ASP A 758 -10.34 -26.93 34.79
N VAL A 759 -9.47 -26.18 35.48
CA VAL A 759 -8.03 -26.27 35.28
C VAL A 759 -7.51 -27.54 35.92
N SER A 760 -7.27 -28.57 35.10
CA SER A 760 -6.73 -29.87 35.53
C SER A 760 -5.32 -30.18 35.01
N LYS A 761 -4.74 -29.29 34.19
CA LYS A 761 -3.34 -29.32 33.73
C LYS A 761 -2.74 -27.91 33.83
N VAL A 762 -1.44 -27.81 34.09
CA VAL A 762 -0.68 -26.55 34.02
C VAL A 762 0.57 -26.67 33.14
N TYR A 763 1.05 -25.55 32.62
CA TYR A 763 2.36 -25.43 31.99
C TYR A 763 3.27 -24.58 32.87
N ILE A 764 4.46 -25.07 33.20
CA ILE A 764 5.42 -24.41 34.08
C ILE A 764 6.55 -23.81 33.23
N GLY A 765 6.56 -22.48 33.11
CA GLY A 765 7.62 -21.72 32.44
C GLY A 765 8.58 -21.08 33.44
N SER A 766 9.81 -20.75 33.03
CA SER A 766 10.71 -19.96 33.87
C SER A 766 10.36 -18.48 33.78
N GLY A 767 10.38 -17.76 34.91
CA GLY A 767 10.19 -16.30 34.92
C GLY A 767 11.23 -15.53 34.12
N ASP A 768 12.40 -16.13 33.86
CA ASP A 768 13.46 -15.57 33.02
C ASP A 768 13.65 -16.42 31.74
N GLY A 769 12.58 -17.06 31.26
CA GLY A 769 12.56 -17.96 30.10
C GLY A 769 11.42 -17.59 29.16
N GLU A 770 11.45 -16.37 28.63
CA GLU A 770 10.35 -15.76 27.88
C GLU A 770 10.06 -16.53 26.59
N SER A 771 11.11 -16.91 25.84
CA SER A 771 10.99 -17.69 24.60
C SER A 771 10.55 -19.14 24.81
N ASP A 772 10.89 -19.74 25.96
CA ASP A 772 10.45 -21.08 26.33
C ASP A 772 8.93 -21.04 26.63
N SER A 773 8.48 -20.01 27.38
CA SER A 773 7.06 -19.77 27.71
C SER A 773 6.22 -19.44 26.47
N LEU A 774 6.74 -18.65 25.53
CA LEU A 774 6.04 -18.32 24.29
C LEU A 774 5.93 -19.51 23.33
N SER A 775 6.94 -20.39 23.30
CA SER A 775 6.90 -21.62 22.49
C SER A 775 5.74 -22.54 22.85
N ILE A 776 5.35 -22.61 24.12
CA ILE A 776 4.19 -23.41 24.57
C ILE A 776 2.86 -22.63 24.50
N SER A 777 2.89 -21.31 24.32
CA SER A 777 1.70 -20.46 24.45
C SER A 777 0.51 -20.84 23.55
N PRO A 778 0.66 -21.29 22.29
CA PRO A 778 -0.49 -21.72 21.48
C PRO A 778 -1.10 -23.04 21.97
N VAL A 779 -0.27 -23.95 22.50
CA VAL A 779 -0.74 -25.24 23.06
C VAL A 779 -1.49 -25.00 24.36
N ALA A 780 -0.94 -24.16 25.24
CA ALA A 780 -1.59 -23.73 26.47
C ALA A 780 -2.91 -22.97 26.19
N GLY A 781 -2.94 -22.16 25.12
CA GLY A 781 -4.14 -21.53 24.57
C GLY A 781 -5.21 -22.53 24.15
N LYS A 782 -4.84 -23.47 23.27
CA LYS A 782 -5.73 -24.53 22.75
C LYS A 782 -6.29 -25.43 23.83
N GLU A 783 -5.45 -25.89 24.76
CA GLU A 783 -5.87 -26.75 25.87
C GLU A 783 -6.55 -25.97 27.01
N ARG A 784 -6.58 -24.64 26.95
CA ARG A 784 -7.05 -23.73 28.03
C ARG A 784 -6.40 -24.03 29.38
N ALA A 785 -5.13 -24.42 29.36
CA ALA A 785 -4.31 -24.69 30.53
C ALA A 785 -3.42 -23.47 30.83
N PRO A 786 -3.38 -22.94 32.06
CA PRO A 786 -2.59 -21.76 32.36
C PRO A 786 -1.09 -22.05 32.29
N ILE A 787 -0.33 -21.02 31.91
CA ILE A 787 1.11 -20.99 32.10
C ILE A 787 1.37 -20.32 33.46
N LEU A 788 2.01 -21.05 34.37
CA LEU A 788 2.51 -20.53 35.64
C LEU A 788 4.01 -20.31 35.51
N LEU A 789 4.48 -19.12 35.88
CA LEU A 789 5.93 -18.82 35.90
C LEU A 789 6.53 -19.25 37.24
N THR A 790 7.72 -19.84 37.21
CA THR A 790 8.50 -20.21 38.40
C THR A 790 9.88 -19.54 38.41
N PRO A 791 10.39 -19.11 39.58
CA PRO A 791 11.81 -18.96 39.83
C PRO A 791 12.56 -20.29 39.61
N LYS A 792 13.88 -20.22 39.44
CA LYS A 792 14.74 -21.40 39.18
C LYS A 792 14.54 -22.55 40.17
N GLU A 793 14.44 -22.26 41.47
CA GLU A 793 14.37 -23.28 42.53
C GLU A 793 12.95 -23.65 43.00
N GLY A 794 11.93 -23.34 42.20
CA GLY A 794 10.53 -23.67 42.48
C GLY A 794 9.65 -22.45 42.69
N PRO A 795 8.33 -22.60 42.50
CA PRO A 795 7.37 -21.51 42.62
C PRO A 795 7.13 -21.14 44.09
N ASP A 796 6.39 -20.06 44.30
CA ASP A 796 6.05 -19.58 45.64
C ASP A 796 4.97 -20.45 46.32
N LYS A 797 4.74 -20.20 47.61
CA LYS A 797 3.73 -20.93 48.40
C LYS A 797 2.33 -20.81 47.77
N ASN A 798 1.94 -19.61 47.32
CA ASN A 798 0.61 -19.35 46.78
C ASN A 798 0.34 -20.14 45.50
N THR A 799 1.37 -20.35 44.67
CA THR A 799 1.30 -21.15 43.44
C THR A 799 1.24 -22.64 43.75
N LEU A 800 1.99 -23.13 44.74
CA LEU A 800 1.90 -24.52 45.20
C LEU A 800 0.53 -24.83 45.82
N GLU A 801 -0.02 -23.90 46.60
CA GLU A 801 -1.39 -24.02 47.14
C GLU A 801 -2.43 -24.04 46.02
N PHE A 802 -2.34 -23.17 45.00
CA PHE A 802 -3.22 -23.23 43.82
C PHE A 802 -3.14 -24.57 43.07
N ILE A 803 -1.93 -25.11 42.83
CA ILE A 803 -1.74 -26.41 42.16
C ILE A 803 -2.39 -27.54 42.97
N LYS A 804 -2.30 -27.49 44.30
CA LYS A 804 -2.89 -28.48 45.20
C LYS A 804 -4.41 -28.35 45.31
N ASP A 805 -4.92 -27.15 45.52
CA ASP A 805 -6.35 -26.86 45.74
C ASP A 805 -7.19 -27.09 44.48
N LYS A 806 -6.57 -26.97 43.30
CA LYS A 806 -7.18 -27.34 42.00
C LYS A 806 -6.94 -28.79 41.59
N ALA A 807 -6.30 -29.58 42.46
CA ALA A 807 -6.03 -31.00 42.23
C ALA A 807 -5.45 -31.28 40.84
N ILE A 808 -4.49 -30.44 40.41
CA ILE A 808 -3.86 -30.49 39.09
C ILE A 808 -3.33 -31.89 38.84
N LYS A 809 -3.68 -32.47 37.67
CA LYS A 809 -3.44 -33.89 37.35
C LYS A 809 -2.24 -34.08 36.42
N ASP A 810 -1.86 -33.07 35.66
CA ASP A 810 -0.72 -33.13 34.72
C ASP A 810 0.02 -31.79 34.68
N SER A 811 1.31 -31.83 34.39
CA SER A 811 2.19 -30.66 34.37
C SER A 811 3.35 -30.87 33.41
N TYR A 812 3.71 -29.83 32.65
CA TYR A 812 4.87 -29.82 31.75
C TYR A 812 5.81 -28.66 32.07
N PHE A 813 7.11 -28.95 32.15
CA PHE A 813 8.15 -27.99 32.54
C PHE A 813 8.92 -27.53 31.31
N ILE A 814 8.63 -26.32 30.85
CA ILE A 814 9.16 -25.77 29.60
C ILE A 814 10.38 -24.91 29.92
N GLY A 815 11.57 -25.46 29.71
CA GLY A 815 12.85 -24.80 29.97
C GLY A 815 13.92 -25.70 30.62
N GLY A 816 15.18 -25.37 30.35
CA GLY A 816 16.34 -26.16 30.78
C GLY A 816 16.60 -26.14 32.30
N LYS A 817 17.45 -27.05 32.78
CA LYS A 817 17.79 -27.19 34.22
C LYS A 817 18.34 -25.91 34.86
N ASN A 818 18.95 -25.02 34.06
CA ASN A 818 19.47 -23.73 34.50
C ASN A 818 18.37 -22.69 34.79
N LYS A 819 17.15 -22.90 34.27
CA LYS A 819 16.00 -21.97 34.33
C LYS A 819 14.83 -22.53 35.17
N ILE A 820 14.71 -23.86 35.23
CA ILE A 820 13.81 -24.60 36.12
C ILE A 820 14.64 -25.76 36.68
N SER A 821 15.07 -25.74 37.94
CA SER A 821 15.90 -26.81 38.51
C SER A 821 15.11 -28.11 38.70
N ASP A 822 15.79 -29.23 38.95
CA ASP A 822 15.07 -30.48 39.26
C ASP A 822 14.37 -30.41 40.63
N SER A 823 14.84 -29.56 41.55
CA SER A 823 14.15 -29.25 42.82
C SER A 823 12.81 -28.53 42.58
N SER A 824 12.75 -27.63 41.58
CA SER A 824 11.50 -27.02 41.12
C SER A 824 10.50 -28.07 40.61
N ILE A 825 10.99 -29.08 39.88
CA ILE A 825 10.16 -30.20 39.39
C ILE A 825 9.66 -31.06 40.56
N SER A 826 10.53 -31.48 41.48
CA SER A 826 10.13 -32.27 42.66
C SER A 826 9.02 -31.59 43.46
N LYS A 827 9.17 -30.31 43.82
CA LYS A 827 8.16 -29.55 44.58
C LYS A 827 6.75 -29.56 43.97
N ILE A 828 6.66 -29.64 42.64
CA ILE A 828 5.39 -29.67 41.90
C ILE A 828 4.92 -31.12 41.69
N ASN A 829 5.84 -32.06 41.48
CA ASN A 829 5.55 -33.49 41.40
C ASN A 829 4.98 -34.04 42.72
N ASP A 830 5.52 -33.62 43.86
CA ASP A 830 5.15 -34.11 45.19
C ASP A 830 3.73 -33.67 45.64
N ILE A 831 3.07 -32.80 44.86
CA ILE A 831 1.69 -32.33 45.09
C ILE A 831 0.72 -32.66 43.94
N ILE A 832 1.18 -33.34 42.88
CA ILE A 832 0.38 -33.77 41.72
C ILE A 832 0.24 -35.32 41.78
N PRO A 833 -0.95 -35.90 41.54
CA PRO A 833 -1.17 -37.34 41.73
C PRO A 833 -0.52 -38.25 40.67
N ASN A 834 -0.04 -37.70 39.55
CA ASN A 834 0.66 -38.42 38.49
C ASN A 834 2.16 -38.09 38.51
N ASP A 835 3.02 -39.04 38.14
CA ASP A 835 4.47 -38.81 37.94
C ASP A 835 4.70 -37.83 36.77
N VAL A 836 4.95 -36.57 37.11
CA VAL A 836 5.32 -35.50 36.16
C VAL A 836 6.82 -35.24 36.16
N SER A 837 7.62 -35.96 36.96
CA SER A 837 9.07 -35.73 37.11
C SER A 837 9.87 -35.78 35.80
N LYS A 838 9.32 -36.44 34.78
CA LYS A 838 9.90 -36.63 33.44
C LYS A 838 9.33 -35.69 32.38
N ASN A 839 8.34 -34.85 32.70
CA ASN A 839 7.64 -33.97 31.76
C ASN A 839 8.41 -32.66 31.43
N ARG A 840 9.75 -32.68 31.47
CA ARG A 840 10.58 -31.54 31.05
C ARG A 840 10.72 -31.49 29.53
N ILE A 841 10.52 -30.30 28.95
CA ILE A 841 10.73 -30.01 27.53
C ILE A 841 11.68 -28.83 27.43
N SER A 842 12.88 -29.06 26.89
CA SER A 842 13.94 -28.05 26.86
C SER A 842 15.01 -28.38 25.82
N GLY A 843 15.48 -27.39 25.07
CA GLY A 843 16.67 -27.48 24.22
C GLY A 843 17.95 -26.95 24.89
N LYS A 844 19.02 -26.86 24.10
CA LYS A 844 20.24 -26.08 24.44
C LYS A 844 20.01 -24.58 24.30
N ASP A 845 19.13 -24.21 23.37
CA ASP A 845 18.75 -22.84 23.04
C ASP A 845 17.21 -22.73 22.84
N ARG A 846 16.73 -21.51 22.63
CA ARG A 846 15.29 -21.21 22.46
C ARG A 846 14.66 -21.87 21.22
N GLN A 847 15.43 -22.06 20.15
CA GLN A 847 14.98 -22.68 18.91
C GLN A 847 14.86 -24.21 19.08
N GLU A 848 15.76 -24.84 19.84
CA GLU A 848 15.65 -26.25 20.19
C GLU A 848 14.55 -26.53 21.23
N THR A 849 14.29 -25.63 22.21
CA THR A 849 13.08 -25.76 23.06
C THR A 849 11.82 -25.67 22.18
N ASN A 850 11.77 -24.68 21.29
CA ASN A 850 10.66 -24.46 20.36
C ASN A 850 10.37 -25.70 19.48
N ALA A 851 11.41 -26.30 18.91
CA ALA A 851 11.31 -27.57 18.17
C ALA A 851 10.78 -28.73 19.03
N ARG A 852 11.32 -28.92 20.24
CA ARG A 852 10.90 -30.01 21.14
C ARG A 852 9.46 -29.85 21.65
N VAL A 853 8.99 -28.62 21.81
CA VAL A 853 7.56 -28.31 22.06
C VAL A 853 6.72 -28.69 20.85
N MET A 854 7.15 -28.32 19.63
CA MET A 854 6.47 -28.68 18.38
C MET A 854 6.30 -30.21 18.27
N GLU A 855 7.37 -30.98 18.42
CA GLU A 855 7.35 -32.45 18.30
C GLU A 855 6.47 -33.15 19.35
N LYS A 856 6.41 -32.62 20.57
CA LYS A 856 5.63 -33.23 21.66
C LYS A 856 4.11 -33.09 21.46
N PHE A 857 3.66 -31.92 21.02
CA PHE A 857 2.23 -31.56 21.03
C PHE A 857 1.60 -31.56 19.63
N TYR A 858 2.30 -31.08 18.60
CA TYR A 858 1.83 -31.12 17.20
C TYR A 858 2.20 -32.46 16.58
N LYS A 859 1.52 -33.53 17.00
CA LYS A 859 1.85 -34.91 16.60
C LYS A 859 1.50 -35.23 15.16
N ASN A 860 0.37 -34.73 14.66
CA ASN A 860 -0.10 -34.93 13.28
C ASN A 860 0.97 -34.53 12.27
N THR A 861 1.07 -35.24 11.14
CA THR A 861 1.91 -34.83 10.01
C THR A 861 1.33 -33.56 9.40
N ASP A 862 0.06 -33.58 9.05
CA ASP A 862 -0.64 -32.44 8.45
C ASP A 862 -1.00 -31.41 9.53
N LEU A 863 -0.67 -30.15 9.27
CA LEU A 863 -0.92 -29.00 10.15
C LEU A 863 -1.84 -28.00 9.43
N ASN A 864 -2.73 -27.35 10.20
CA ASN A 864 -3.61 -26.28 9.70
C ASN A 864 -2.83 -25.04 9.20
N GLY A 865 -1.55 -24.96 9.54
CA GLY A 865 -0.60 -23.92 9.15
C GLY A 865 0.63 -23.95 10.06
N VAL A 866 1.55 -23.02 9.83
CA VAL A 866 2.69 -22.72 10.72
C VAL A 866 2.79 -21.19 10.83
N ALA A 867 2.90 -20.65 12.04
CA ALA A 867 3.26 -19.26 12.25
C ALA A 867 4.77 -19.13 12.49
N VAL A 868 5.39 -18.04 12.04
CA VAL A 868 6.82 -17.76 12.23
C VAL A 868 6.97 -16.37 12.81
N ALA A 869 7.60 -16.28 13.97
CA ALA A 869 7.86 -15.03 14.67
C ALA A 869 9.34 -14.90 15.02
N LYS A 870 9.83 -13.67 15.17
CA LYS A 870 11.24 -13.41 15.47
C LYS A 870 11.69 -14.10 16.76
N SER A 871 12.85 -14.72 16.67
CA SER A 871 13.51 -15.40 17.80
C SER A 871 14.15 -14.46 18.80
N ASP A 872 14.51 -13.24 18.38
CA ASP A 872 15.23 -12.21 19.15
C ASP A 872 14.31 -11.08 19.65
N GLN A 873 13.27 -10.72 18.89
CA GLN A 873 12.20 -9.80 19.30
C GLN A 873 10.88 -10.54 19.54
N LEU A 874 10.61 -10.89 20.81
CA LEU A 874 9.55 -11.83 21.19
C LEU A 874 8.13 -11.23 21.26
N VAL A 875 7.96 -9.91 21.08
CA VAL A 875 6.65 -9.25 21.18
C VAL A 875 5.67 -9.70 20.11
N ASP A 876 6.15 -9.98 18.90
CA ASP A 876 5.31 -10.44 17.79
C ASP A 876 4.86 -11.91 17.99
N ALA A 877 5.65 -12.69 18.73
CA ALA A 877 5.29 -14.05 19.16
C ALA A 877 4.27 -14.06 20.33
N LEU A 878 4.18 -12.97 21.10
CA LEU A 878 3.22 -12.79 22.18
C LEU A 878 1.82 -12.48 21.64
N SER A 879 1.69 -11.49 20.74
CA SER A 879 0.40 -11.09 20.17
C SER A 879 -0.26 -12.19 19.34
N VAL A 880 0.53 -13.00 18.60
CA VAL A 880 -0.01 -14.11 17.77
C VAL A 880 -0.41 -15.35 18.58
N GLY A 881 -0.08 -15.44 19.87
CA GLY A 881 -0.38 -16.59 20.72
C GLY A 881 -1.84 -17.07 20.65
N PRO A 882 -2.85 -16.20 20.85
CA PRO A 882 -4.27 -16.59 20.78
C PRO A 882 -4.72 -16.95 19.36
N LEU A 883 -4.15 -16.32 18.33
CA LEU A 883 -4.46 -16.64 16.93
C LEU A 883 -3.95 -18.05 16.57
N ALA A 884 -2.73 -18.36 17.01
CA ALA A 884 -2.09 -19.65 16.83
C ALA A 884 -2.85 -20.77 17.58
N ALA A 885 -3.35 -20.48 18.78
CA ALA A 885 -4.24 -21.36 19.53
C ALA A 885 -5.59 -21.58 18.79
N LYS A 886 -6.23 -20.50 18.31
CA LYS A 886 -7.53 -20.51 17.61
C LYS A 886 -7.49 -21.29 16.29
N LYS A 887 -6.37 -21.25 15.55
CA LYS A 887 -6.19 -21.98 14.28
C LYS A 887 -5.52 -23.36 14.44
N ASP A 888 -5.10 -23.74 15.66
CA ASP A 888 -4.32 -24.95 15.96
C ASP A 888 -3.03 -25.06 15.12
N ILE A 889 -2.16 -24.05 15.26
CA ILE A 889 -0.88 -23.95 14.55
C ILE A 889 0.29 -23.66 15.51
N PRO A 890 1.48 -24.25 15.28
CA PRO A 890 2.67 -23.93 16.06
C PRO A 890 3.23 -22.54 15.68
N ILE A 891 3.84 -21.86 16.65
CA ILE A 891 4.73 -20.71 16.41
C ILE A 891 6.17 -21.24 16.35
N ILE A 892 6.85 -20.98 15.25
CA ILE A 892 8.29 -21.22 15.06
C ILE A 892 9.03 -19.92 15.40
N LEU A 893 9.96 -19.99 16.36
CA LEU A 893 10.80 -18.85 16.73
C LEU A 893 12.07 -18.82 15.87
N ALA A 894 12.14 -17.93 14.89
CA ALA A 894 13.30 -17.79 14.00
C ALA A 894 13.40 -16.37 13.42
N THR A 895 14.62 -15.83 13.32
CA THR A 895 14.89 -14.51 12.73
C THR A 895 15.75 -14.63 11.47
N LYS A 896 17.01 -15.05 11.62
CA LYS A 896 17.98 -15.15 10.50
C LYS A 896 18.17 -16.56 9.98
N THR A 897 17.98 -17.57 10.83
CA THR A 897 18.17 -19.00 10.52
C THR A 897 17.18 -19.84 11.33
N LEU A 898 16.78 -20.99 10.79
CA LEU A 898 16.33 -22.12 11.62
C LEU A 898 17.54 -22.76 12.30
N ASN A 899 17.32 -23.47 13.42
CA ASN A 899 18.30 -24.43 13.92
C ASN A 899 17.96 -25.85 13.43
N LYS A 900 18.96 -26.77 13.46
CA LYS A 900 18.81 -28.14 12.95
C LYS A 900 17.62 -28.90 13.57
N SER A 901 17.29 -28.66 14.84
CA SER A 901 16.15 -29.32 15.48
C SER A 901 14.79 -28.78 15.00
N GLN A 902 14.68 -27.49 14.70
CA GLN A 902 13.50 -26.94 14.03
C GLN A 902 13.35 -27.53 12.62
N GLU A 903 14.45 -27.69 11.89
CA GLU A 903 14.46 -28.32 10.56
C GLU A 903 13.99 -29.78 10.63
N GLU A 904 14.56 -30.58 11.55
CA GLU A 904 14.16 -31.96 11.78
C GLU A 904 12.70 -32.10 12.26
N ALA A 905 12.18 -31.15 13.04
CA ALA A 905 10.79 -31.13 13.46
C ALA A 905 9.82 -30.78 12.31
N LEU A 906 10.16 -29.77 11.50
CA LEU A 906 9.37 -29.31 10.34
C LEU A 906 9.37 -30.32 9.20
N ASN A 907 10.48 -31.02 8.93
CA ASN A 907 10.57 -32.06 7.89
C ASN A 907 9.72 -33.31 8.18
N LYS A 908 9.04 -33.37 9.34
CA LYS A 908 8.08 -34.41 9.71
C LYS A 908 6.62 -33.95 9.52
N LYS A 909 6.42 -32.78 8.89
CA LYS A 909 5.13 -32.08 8.79
C LYS A 909 4.77 -31.69 7.37
N LYS A 910 3.49 -31.41 7.17
CA LYS A 910 2.92 -30.93 5.90
C LYS A 910 1.96 -29.78 6.18
N THR A 911 2.04 -28.70 5.41
CA THR A 911 0.98 -27.69 5.36
C THR A 911 1.07 -26.84 4.11
N LEU A 912 -0.06 -26.24 3.72
CA LEU A 912 -0.11 -25.24 2.64
C LEU A 912 -0.19 -23.79 3.17
N LYS A 913 -0.22 -23.58 4.49
CA LYS A 913 -0.36 -22.26 5.12
C LYS A 913 0.85 -21.91 5.97
N LEU A 914 1.45 -20.77 5.70
CA LEU A 914 2.58 -20.21 6.45
C LEU A 914 2.26 -18.77 6.80
N PHE A 915 2.43 -18.36 8.06
CA PHE A 915 2.17 -16.99 8.50
C PHE A 915 3.49 -16.32 8.92
N GLU A 916 3.87 -15.22 8.27
CA GLU A 916 5.01 -14.38 8.68
C GLU A 916 4.49 -13.34 9.68
N ILE A 917 4.99 -13.35 10.92
CA ILE A 917 4.46 -12.53 12.02
C ILE A 917 5.43 -11.40 12.35
N GLY A 918 4.98 -10.16 12.12
CA GLY A 918 5.81 -8.96 12.23
C GLY A 918 6.88 -8.85 11.12
N GLY A 919 7.59 -7.73 11.09
CA GLY A 919 8.68 -7.50 10.14
C GLY A 919 10.06 -7.91 10.66
N GLY A 920 10.93 -8.37 9.75
CA GLY A 920 12.36 -8.62 10.02
C GLY A 920 12.80 -10.09 10.05
N ILE A 921 11.95 -11.02 9.64
CA ILE A 921 12.31 -12.43 9.43
C ILE A 921 12.99 -12.57 8.07
N SER A 922 14.08 -13.32 7.98
CA SER A 922 14.81 -13.53 6.72
C SER A 922 13.97 -14.37 5.75
N SER A 923 13.95 -13.99 4.47
CA SER A 923 13.41 -14.81 3.38
C SER A 923 13.98 -16.23 3.39
N SER A 924 15.27 -16.39 3.68
CA SER A 924 15.93 -17.70 3.81
C SER A 924 15.35 -18.59 4.91
N VAL A 925 14.75 -18.03 5.98
CA VAL A 925 14.01 -18.80 6.99
C VAL A 925 12.67 -19.25 6.41
N LEU A 926 11.92 -18.33 5.81
CA LEU A 926 10.61 -18.62 5.22
C LEU A 926 10.74 -19.69 4.12
N ASP A 927 11.68 -19.53 3.19
CA ASP A 927 11.92 -20.47 2.10
C ASP A 927 12.43 -21.83 2.59
N LYS A 928 13.18 -21.87 3.70
CA LYS A 928 13.55 -23.15 4.31
C LYS A 928 12.33 -23.83 4.94
N ILE A 929 11.47 -23.11 5.65
CA ILE A 929 10.20 -23.65 6.18
C ILE A 929 9.31 -24.15 5.04
N LYS A 930 9.09 -23.35 3.99
CA LYS A 930 8.34 -23.74 2.78
C LYS A 930 8.83 -25.04 2.13
N ASN A 931 10.13 -25.34 2.22
CA ASN A 931 10.70 -26.55 1.64
C ASN A 931 10.62 -27.77 2.57
N LEU A 932 10.60 -27.57 3.88
CA LEU A 932 10.53 -28.63 4.88
C LEU A 932 9.09 -29.17 5.06
N VAL A 933 8.06 -28.34 4.92
CA VAL A 933 6.65 -28.71 5.23
C VAL A 933 5.82 -29.15 4.01
N LYS A 934 6.45 -29.83 3.04
CA LYS A 934 5.86 -30.28 1.76
C LYS A 934 5.37 -31.73 1.80
#